data_AF-A0A329I992-F1
#
_entry.id   AF-A0A329I992-F1
#
_cell.length_a   1.000
_cell.length_b   1.000
_cell.length_c   1.000
_cell.angle_alpha   90.00
_cell.angle_beta   90.00
_cell.angle_gamma   90.00
#
_symmetry.space_group_name_H-M   'P 1'
#
loop_
_entity.id
_entity.type
_entity.pdbx_description
1 polymer ?
#
loop_
_entity_poly.entity_id
_entity_poly.type
_entity_poly.pdbx_seq_one_letter_code
_entity_poly.pdbx_strand_id
1 'polypeptide(L)'
;MNASRLVSIVIPAYKPLYFEVALRSAFAQDYDQLEIVICDDCRDDGIVDLVEKLTPQSPWPIRYYRNEHPLGEALNVARGIREARGQYIKFLYDDDLLEPDCVSTLVALLHGHPDITLAAGTRRLFDEQGELLPDNLLTYFPFEDDVVIHGPELVALLSELPLTFMGEPSAVMCRRDDVLAYGQDLMSLKGQTIHWLGDISLYVKLLRQGNLALLKRPLSRFRMTDTQSSSIARAAPQIAKEGHNHYYRITKELGWLREYWINGDVKIAPLSDRERFAGFNLRAYYLEKPVTELRHDQIQQWTEKRRPSGPQKPHIVRYFQHHHGAPRLAIFVSDLQGKAAPLQRTLASVEATLRSWMPPQVVVFFDPANGHPDAAGNVLYLPVDAANRASQLNRALEDSGFDWFMLLDAGSTLNAAGVLKAAVKLTETPTTRALFADEIAQTAEPSSEVMLRPDFSLDYLLSCPDAMARHWIFNRYAAIDAGRFDERYPQALELDLILRLIEHDGLDGLEHIAEPLVTYRPEPRESNPDEVRTLQRHLVARNYVNGQVLETRPRHYQLQYGHAGQPKVSIIVTSRDQILMLQRCVESILEKTTYPRYEILIADNDSEDPLAVEWLLGVEAMQLEQVRVLRCPAQMSRSATCNLAARHATGDYLLLLSPHTAVLHDNWLDNLLNHAQRPEVGVVGAKLLAPDNTIDHAGLVLGLEAPATHLLSGQNAASEGYMQRLVVDQNYSAVSGACLMIASALYDALGGMDEGDFNEALGDVDLCLRVKDTGRLVVWTPHTVLLHEAPVTAEPAAPTALAFYGKWLNAVAHDPAYNDNFSSRAQGVQLETNTELTWRPLSWRPAPVVLAHPSDLGKTTTRLSGPLKQLAENLTLEPVITPDLLTVAELARLKPDTLILQNPLTDAALHNLTVTRALSKAMRIYDVGEYPVSSSQITGAPSDERLRHTLQAGLKLMDKVIVSSAGLADVLSSFHPRIEVIEERLEPRWRDIQG
;
A
#
# COMPACT_ATOMS: atom_id res chain seq x y z
N MET A 1 53.18 -21.40 7.22
CA MET A 1 52.42 -21.72 5.99
C MET A 1 51.40 -20.61 5.83
N ASN A 2 51.62 -19.68 4.90
CA ASN A 2 50.61 -18.65 4.59
C ASN A 2 49.41 -19.38 3.99
N ALA A 3 48.29 -19.43 4.73
CA ALA A 3 47.02 -19.81 4.14
C ALA A 3 46.78 -18.87 2.95
N SER A 4 46.70 -19.44 1.75
CA SER A 4 46.51 -18.69 0.50
C SER A 4 45.26 -17.82 0.64
N ARG A 5 45.39 -16.49 0.56
CA ARG A 5 44.23 -15.58 0.58
C ARG A 5 43.63 -15.38 -0.82
N LEU A 6 44.04 -16.21 -1.79
CA LEU A 6 43.55 -16.18 -3.16
C LEU A 6 42.02 -16.24 -3.20
N VAL A 7 41.41 -15.37 -3.99
CA VAL A 7 39.98 -15.39 -4.30
C VAL A 7 39.81 -15.84 -5.74
N SER A 8 38.91 -16.77 -5.98
CA SER A 8 38.46 -17.10 -7.33
C SER A 8 37.15 -16.38 -7.63
N ILE A 9 37.16 -15.49 -8.62
CA ILE A 9 35.94 -14.93 -9.19
C ILE A 9 35.39 -15.98 -10.17
N VAL A 10 34.31 -16.64 -9.80
CA VAL A 10 33.66 -17.69 -10.59
C VAL A 10 32.54 -17.08 -11.43
N ILE A 11 32.68 -17.18 -12.75
CA ILE A 11 31.74 -16.65 -13.73
C ILE A 11 31.05 -17.81 -14.47
N PRO A 12 29.80 -18.17 -14.13
CA PRO A 12 28.98 -19.06 -14.93
C PRO A 12 28.43 -18.28 -16.14
N ALA A 13 29.02 -18.48 -17.31
CA ALA A 13 28.69 -17.74 -18.53
C ALA A 13 27.65 -18.50 -19.38
N TYR A 14 26.63 -17.79 -19.86
CA TYR A 14 25.54 -18.29 -20.70
C TYR A 14 25.35 -17.48 -21.98
N LYS A 15 25.60 -16.17 -21.94
CA LYS A 15 25.28 -15.23 -23.02
C LYS A 15 26.36 -14.17 -23.20
N PRO A 16 26.74 -13.85 -24.44
CA PRO A 16 27.82 -12.91 -24.70
C PRO A 16 27.44 -11.43 -24.52
N LEU A 17 26.14 -11.09 -24.53
CA LEU A 17 25.66 -9.71 -24.68
C LEU A 17 26.24 -8.72 -23.65
N TYR A 18 26.31 -9.11 -22.38
CA TYR A 18 26.80 -8.26 -21.29
C TYR A 18 28.12 -8.76 -20.68
N PHE A 19 28.61 -9.90 -21.15
CA PHE A 19 29.75 -10.60 -20.58
C PHE A 19 31.04 -9.77 -20.62
N GLU A 20 31.28 -9.00 -21.69
CA GLU A 20 32.46 -8.12 -21.76
C GLU A 20 32.47 -7.11 -20.61
N VAL A 21 31.31 -6.53 -20.26
CA VAL A 21 31.21 -5.53 -19.18
C VAL A 21 31.37 -6.21 -17.81
N ALA A 22 30.73 -7.36 -17.62
CA ALA A 22 30.88 -8.17 -16.41
C ALA A 22 32.35 -8.55 -16.18
N LEU A 23 33.03 -9.12 -17.19
CA LEU A 23 34.43 -9.51 -17.11
C LEU A 23 35.37 -8.32 -16.84
N ARG A 24 35.09 -7.16 -17.44
CA ARG A 24 35.84 -5.93 -17.15
C ARG A 24 35.64 -5.44 -15.70
N SER A 25 34.47 -5.64 -15.10
CA SER A 25 34.26 -5.34 -13.67
C SER A 25 35.08 -6.25 -12.75
N ALA A 26 35.35 -7.50 -13.16
CA ALA A 26 36.27 -8.40 -12.47
C ALA A 26 37.74 -7.95 -12.62
N PHE A 27 38.13 -7.39 -13.78
CA PHE A 27 39.48 -6.82 -13.97
C PHE A 27 39.71 -5.60 -13.08
N ALA A 28 38.66 -4.82 -12.82
CA ALA A 28 38.73 -3.58 -12.05
C ALA A 28 38.84 -3.77 -10.53
N GLN A 29 38.86 -5.01 -10.02
CA GLN A 29 38.96 -5.29 -8.59
C GLN A 29 40.31 -4.85 -8.01
N ASP A 30 40.31 -4.33 -6.77
CA ASP A 30 41.50 -3.78 -6.11
C ASP A 30 42.31 -4.80 -5.27
N TYR A 31 41.98 -6.09 -5.37
CA TYR A 31 42.59 -7.15 -4.57
C TYR A 31 43.73 -7.86 -5.32
N ASP A 32 44.91 -7.98 -4.69
CA ASP A 32 46.14 -8.43 -5.36
C ASP A 32 46.26 -9.95 -5.55
N GLN A 33 45.45 -10.75 -4.85
CA GLN A 33 45.43 -12.22 -4.93
C GLN A 33 44.13 -12.70 -5.55
N LEU A 34 44.00 -12.54 -6.87
CA LEU A 34 42.83 -12.93 -7.65
C LEU A 34 43.15 -13.93 -8.76
N GLU A 35 42.20 -14.82 -9.04
CA GLU A 35 42.06 -15.50 -10.33
C GLU A 35 40.60 -15.40 -10.81
N ILE A 36 40.39 -15.50 -12.12
CA ILE A 36 39.05 -15.52 -12.73
C ILE A 36 38.82 -16.89 -13.35
N VAL A 37 37.74 -17.56 -12.97
CA VAL A 37 37.35 -18.88 -13.44
C VAL A 37 36.05 -18.76 -14.22
N ILE A 38 36.11 -18.93 -15.54
CA ILE A 38 34.95 -18.81 -16.43
C ILE A 38 34.52 -20.22 -16.84
N CYS A 39 33.26 -20.56 -16.59
CA CYS A 39 32.65 -21.80 -17.05
C CYS A 39 31.55 -21.47 -18.05
N ASP A 40 31.82 -21.80 -19.31
CA ASP A 40 31.03 -21.39 -20.47
C ASP A 40 30.01 -22.46 -20.86
N ASP A 41 28.74 -22.11 -20.68
CA ASP A 41 27.53 -22.83 -21.11
C ASP A 41 26.88 -22.19 -22.36
N CYS A 42 27.55 -21.22 -23.01
CA CYS A 42 27.04 -20.57 -24.22
C CYS A 42 26.92 -21.57 -25.38
N ARG A 43 25.82 -21.45 -26.13
CA ARG A 43 25.51 -22.38 -27.24
C ARG A 43 26.33 -22.12 -28.49
N ASP A 44 26.88 -20.92 -28.62
CA ASP A 44 27.72 -20.49 -29.73
C ASP A 44 29.12 -20.08 -29.23
N ASP A 45 29.94 -19.54 -30.12
CA ASP A 45 31.32 -19.14 -29.83
C ASP A 45 31.43 -17.74 -29.18
N GLY A 46 30.31 -17.08 -28.87
CA GLY A 46 30.32 -15.69 -28.41
C GLY A 46 31.10 -15.44 -27.12
N ILE A 47 31.05 -16.37 -26.17
CA ILE A 47 31.83 -16.24 -24.91
C ILE A 47 33.31 -16.51 -25.15
N VAL A 48 33.67 -17.57 -25.88
CA VAL A 48 35.09 -17.90 -26.15
C VAL A 48 35.78 -16.77 -26.91
N ASP A 49 35.12 -16.19 -27.91
CA ASP A 49 35.65 -15.07 -28.69
C ASP A 49 35.93 -13.84 -27.80
N LEU A 50 35.02 -13.53 -26.87
CA LEU A 50 35.20 -12.45 -25.91
C LEU A 50 36.32 -12.74 -24.90
N VAL A 51 36.44 -13.98 -24.41
CA VAL A 51 37.51 -14.37 -23.49
C VAL A 51 38.88 -14.27 -24.17
N GLU A 52 39.03 -14.77 -25.39
CA GLU A 52 40.28 -14.68 -26.15
C GLU A 52 40.68 -13.22 -26.43
N LYS A 53 39.71 -12.38 -26.80
CA LYS A 53 39.90 -10.93 -27.01
C LYS A 53 40.34 -10.20 -25.74
N LEU A 54 39.78 -10.55 -24.58
CA LEU A 54 39.94 -9.80 -23.34
C LEU A 54 41.06 -10.33 -22.43
N THR A 55 41.46 -11.59 -22.56
CA THR A 55 42.52 -12.20 -21.74
C THR A 55 43.83 -11.40 -21.73
N PRO A 56 44.33 -10.86 -22.86
CA PRO A 56 45.56 -10.05 -22.85
C PRO A 56 45.46 -8.75 -22.05
N GLN A 57 44.23 -8.28 -21.76
CA GLN A 57 43.96 -7.06 -21.00
C GLN A 57 43.77 -7.34 -19.50
N SER A 58 43.67 -8.61 -19.11
CA SER A 58 43.38 -8.99 -17.72
C SER A 58 44.60 -8.77 -16.82
N PRO A 59 44.47 -8.04 -15.71
CA PRO A 59 45.49 -8.00 -14.67
C PRO A 59 45.57 -9.32 -13.88
N TRP A 60 44.53 -10.17 -13.98
CA TRP A 60 44.39 -11.40 -13.21
C TRP A 60 44.48 -12.65 -14.10
N PRO A 61 45.03 -13.78 -13.62
CA PRO A 61 45.00 -15.05 -14.34
C PRO A 61 43.55 -15.46 -14.67
N ILE A 62 43.28 -15.73 -15.94
CA ILE A 62 41.99 -16.27 -16.41
C ILE A 62 42.11 -17.77 -16.67
N ARG A 63 41.14 -18.53 -16.18
CA ARG A 63 40.99 -19.96 -16.43
C ARG A 63 39.63 -20.20 -17.07
N TYR A 64 39.67 -20.64 -18.31
CA TYR A 64 38.51 -20.79 -19.15
C TYR A 64 38.15 -22.26 -19.38
N TYR A 65 36.87 -22.58 -19.24
CA TYR A 65 36.35 -23.94 -19.35
C TYR A 65 35.04 -23.96 -20.12
N ARG A 66 35.07 -24.45 -21.36
CA ARG A 66 33.85 -24.69 -22.14
C ARG A 66 33.20 -26.01 -21.75
N ASN A 67 31.88 -26.01 -21.59
CA ASN A 67 31.09 -27.22 -21.41
C ASN A 67 30.77 -27.84 -22.78
N GLU A 68 30.86 -29.18 -22.90
CA GLU A 68 30.51 -29.89 -24.14
C GLU A 68 29.00 -29.77 -24.44
N HIS A 69 28.20 -29.72 -23.39
CA HIS A 69 26.76 -29.49 -23.42
C HIS A 69 26.39 -28.50 -22.31
N PRO A 70 25.41 -27.60 -22.51
CA PRO A 70 24.97 -26.68 -21.47
C PRO A 70 24.55 -27.43 -20.19
N LEU A 71 25.21 -27.15 -19.08
CA LEU A 71 24.98 -27.81 -17.78
C LEU A 71 23.82 -27.18 -17.00
N GLY A 72 23.50 -25.91 -17.28
CA GLY A 72 22.54 -25.13 -16.52
C GLY A 72 23.12 -24.59 -15.21
N GLU A 73 22.39 -23.64 -14.59
CA GLU A 73 22.84 -22.81 -13.45
C GLU A 73 23.61 -23.57 -12.37
N ALA A 74 22.94 -24.50 -11.70
CA ALA A 74 23.49 -25.19 -10.54
C ALA A 74 24.78 -25.97 -10.87
N LEU A 75 24.79 -26.70 -11.98
CA LEU A 75 25.92 -27.56 -12.35
C LEU A 75 27.09 -26.77 -12.94
N ASN A 76 26.80 -25.67 -13.65
CA ASN A 76 27.84 -24.80 -14.19
C ASN A 76 28.56 -24.04 -13.05
N VAL A 77 27.80 -23.52 -12.07
CA VAL A 77 28.38 -22.92 -10.84
C VAL A 77 29.20 -23.95 -10.07
N ALA A 78 28.68 -25.17 -9.88
CA ALA A 78 29.41 -26.24 -9.21
C ALA A 78 30.71 -26.63 -9.94
N ARG A 79 30.72 -26.61 -11.27
CA ARG A 79 31.95 -26.79 -12.07
C ARG A 79 32.95 -25.66 -11.78
N GLY A 80 32.51 -24.41 -11.79
CA GLY A 80 33.36 -23.26 -11.48
C GLY A 80 34.03 -23.34 -10.10
N ILE A 81 33.27 -23.69 -9.06
CA ILE A 81 33.79 -23.86 -7.69
C ILE A 81 34.83 -25.00 -7.63
N ARG A 82 34.58 -26.11 -8.33
CA ARG A 82 35.50 -27.25 -8.36
C ARG A 82 36.85 -26.88 -8.99
N GLU A 83 36.82 -26.11 -10.07
CA GLU A 83 38.01 -25.68 -10.81
C GLU A 83 38.78 -24.51 -10.16
N ALA A 84 38.11 -23.74 -9.30
CA ALA A 84 38.70 -22.69 -8.49
C ALA A 84 39.82 -23.22 -7.57
N ARG A 85 40.88 -22.42 -7.39
CA ARG A 85 42.01 -22.65 -6.47
C ARG A 85 42.01 -21.67 -5.31
N GLY A 86 41.19 -20.64 -5.35
CA GLY A 86 41.03 -19.65 -4.29
C GLY A 86 40.49 -20.28 -3.01
N GLN A 87 40.94 -19.74 -1.87
CA GLN A 87 40.35 -20.03 -0.56
C GLN A 87 38.92 -19.48 -0.47
N TYR A 88 38.63 -18.38 -1.17
CA TYR A 88 37.31 -17.74 -1.21
C TYR A 88 36.74 -17.81 -2.63
N ILE A 89 35.42 -17.94 -2.72
CA ILE A 89 34.66 -17.87 -3.96
C ILE A 89 33.88 -16.56 -3.96
N LYS A 90 34.13 -15.74 -4.99
CA LYS A 90 33.25 -14.63 -5.36
C LYS A 90 32.48 -15.04 -6.61
N PHE A 91 31.16 -15.03 -6.56
CA PHE A 91 30.37 -15.25 -7.77
C PHE A 91 30.24 -13.95 -8.56
N LEU A 92 30.15 -14.07 -9.88
CA LEU A 92 29.83 -12.97 -10.77
C LEU A 92 29.10 -13.54 -11.98
N TYR A 93 27.82 -13.22 -12.14
CA TYR A 93 27.05 -13.67 -13.30
C TYR A 93 27.40 -12.81 -14.52
N ASP A 94 27.15 -13.35 -15.71
CA ASP A 94 27.62 -12.78 -16.99
C ASP A 94 26.96 -11.46 -17.40
N ASP A 95 25.96 -11.00 -16.66
CA ASP A 95 25.24 -9.75 -16.86
C ASP A 95 25.35 -8.76 -15.68
N ASP A 96 25.94 -9.19 -14.56
CA ASP A 96 26.12 -8.39 -13.34
C ASP A 96 27.47 -7.66 -13.29
N LEU A 97 27.58 -6.70 -12.37
CA LEU A 97 28.80 -5.91 -12.18
C LEU A 97 29.25 -5.92 -10.72
N LEU A 98 30.57 -5.93 -10.51
CA LEU A 98 31.18 -5.71 -9.20
C LEU A 98 31.67 -4.27 -9.07
N GLU A 99 31.52 -3.67 -7.89
CA GLU A 99 32.21 -2.41 -7.56
C GLU A 99 33.72 -2.67 -7.37
N PRO A 100 34.60 -1.70 -7.66
CA PRO A 100 36.06 -1.92 -7.67
C PRO A 100 36.65 -2.46 -6.35
N ASP A 101 36.06 -2.14 -5.21
CA ASP A 101 36.49 -2.56 -3.88
C ASP A 101 35.68 -3.74 -3.31
N CYS A 102 34.85 -4.39 -4.14
CA CYS A 102 33.98 -5.49 -3.72
C CYS A 102 34.76 -6.66 -3.10
N VAL A 103 35.80 -7.14 -3.79
CA VAL A 103 36.53 -8.34 -3.34
C VAL A 103 37.30 -8.07 -2.05
N SER A 104 38.10 -7.00 -2.01
CA SER A 104 38.92 -6.68 -0.83
C SER A 104 38.06 -6.53 0.43
N THR A 105 36.89 -5.91 0.27
CA THR A 105 35.93 -5.70 1.35
C THR A 105 35.31 -6.99 1.85
N LEU A 106 34.79 -7.85 0.96
CA LEU A 106 34.16 -9.10 1.38
C LEU A 106 35.17 -10.10 1.97
N VAL A 107 36.41 -10.11 1.47
CA VAL A 107 37.49 -10.90 2.08
C VAL A 107 37.76 -10.44 3.51
N ALA A 108 37.75 -9.13 3.79
CA ALA A 108 37.97 -8.61 5.13
C ALA A 108 36.91 -9.08 6.15
N LEU A 109 35.68 -9.36 5.69
CA LEU A 109 34.62 -9.90 6.54
C LEU A 109 34.80 -11.38 6.87
N LEU A 110 35.32 -12.18 5.92
CA LEU A 110 35.51 -13.62 6.10
C LEU A 110 36.86 -13.97 6.74
N HIS A 111 37.90 -13.16 6.48
CA HIS A 111 39.25 -13.46 6.91
C HIS A 111 39.39 -13.27 8.42
N GLY A 112 39.82 -14.32 9.13
CA GLY A 112 39.97 -14.28 10.59
C GLY A 112 38.65 -14.43 11.36
N HIS A 113 37.52 -14.65 10.68
CA HIS A 113 36.18 -14.76 11.26
C HIS A 113 35.50 -16.07 10.85
N PRO A 114 35.92 -17.21 11.43
CA PRO A 114 35.42 -18.53 11.02
C PRO A 114 33.92 -18.72 11.32
N ASP A 115 33.37 -17.90 12.21
CA ASP A 115 31.95 -17.86 12.54
C ASP A 115 31.09 -17.23 11.42
N ILE A 116 31.67 -16.41 10.53
CA ILE A 116 30.96 -15.84 9.38
C ILE A 116 31.17 -16.77 8.17
N THR A 117 30.11 -17.41 7.69
CA THR A 117 30.16 -18.34 6.55
C THR A 117 29.72 -17.69 5.24
N LEU A 118 28.97 -16.58 5.32
CA LEU A 118 28.50 -15.81 4.19
C LEU A 118 28.78 -14.32 4.43
N ALA A 119 29.40 -13.65 3.47
CA ALA A 119 29.62 -12.22 3.49
C ALA A 119 28.96 -11.58 2.28
N ALA A 120 28.23 -10.48 2.49
CA ALA A 120 27.48 -9.81 1.43
C ALA A 120 27.51 -8.29 1.62
N GLY A 121 27.45 -7.56 0.52
CA GLY A 121 27.05 -6.16 0.52
C GLY A 121 25.69 -6.01 -0.15
N THR A 122 25.02 -4.89 0.06
CA THR A 122 23.82 -4.59 -0.73
C THR A 122 24.16 -4.48 -2.23
N ARG A 123 23.13 -4.32 -3.05
CA ARG A 123 23.27 -4.19 -4.50
C ARG A 123 22.43 -3.05 -5.01
N ARG A 124 22.81 -2.51 -6.17
CA ARG A 124 21.96 -1.61 -6.94
C ARG A 124 21.34 -2.35 -8.11
N LEU A 125 20.05 -2.12 -8.35
CA LEU A 125 19.40 -2.61 -9.55
C LEU A 125 19.66 -1.65 -10.71
N PHE A 126 19.83 -2.18 -11.91
CA PHE A 126 19.97 -1.37 -13.11
C PHE A 126 19.48 -2.10 -14.36
N ASP A 127 19.06 -1.35 -15.37
CA ASP A 127 18.43 -1.90 -16.58
C ASP A 127 19.44 -2.25 -17.70
N GLU A 128 18.92 -2.66 -18.86
CA GLU A 128 19.70 -2.97 -20.06
C GLU A 128 20.48 -1.74 -20.60
N GLN A 129 20.00 -0.53 -20.33
CA GLN A 129 20.56 0.73 -20.79
C GLN A 129 21.63 1.29 -19.85
N GLY A 130 21.74 0.73 -18.64
CA GLY A 130 22.71 1.16 -17.64
C GLY A 130 22.15 2.11 -16.58
N GLU A 131 20.84 2.40 -16.63
CA GLU A 131 20.18 3.32 -15.70
C GLU A 131 19.83 2.61 -14.39
N LEU A 132 20.00 3.31 -13.26
CA LEU A 132 19.70 2.76 -11.95
C LEU A 132 18.19 2.65 -11.73
N LEU A 133 17.75 1.50 -11.24
CA LEU A 133 16.37 1.24 -10.86
C LEU A 133 16.16 1.53 -9.36
N PRO A 134 14.94 1.95 -8.95
CA PRO A 134 14.64 2.21 -7.55
C PRO A 134 14.73 0.93 -6.70
N ASP A 135 15.03 1.11 -5.41
CA ASP A 135 14.99 0.01 -4.45
C ASP A 135 13.56 -0.51 -4.25
N ASN A 136 13.43 -1.81 -4.04
CA ASN A 136 12.18 -2.47 -3.67
C ASN A 136 12.36 -3.24 -2.36
N LEU A 137 11.29 -3.88 -1.86
CA LEU A 137 11.32 -4.66 -0.63
C LEU A 137 12.40 -5.75 -0.61
N LEU A 138 12.88 -6.24 -1.77
CA LEU A 138 13.90 -7.28 -1.89
C LEU A 138 15.34 -6.73 -2.03
N THR A 139 15.51 -5.42 -2.20
CA THR A 139 16.84 -4.77 -2.28
C THR A 139 17.11 -3.83 -1.11
N TYR A 140 16.09 -3.59 -0.29
CA TYR A 140 16.17 -2.71 0.86
C TYR A 140 17.03 -3.29 1.98
N PHE A 141 17.85 -2.44 2.60
CA PHE A 141 18.69 -2.81 3.74
C PHE A 141 17.97 -2.48 5.06
N PRO A 142 17.60 -3.49 5.87
CA PRO A 142 16.64 -3.30 6.96
C PRO A 142 17.25 -2.79 8.27
N PHE A 143 18.56 -2.53 8.31
CA PHE A 143 19.30 -2.19 9.51
C PHE A 143 19.90 -0.77 9.46
N GLU A 144 20.17 -0.18 10.63
CA GLU A 144 20.80 1.14 10.71
C GLU A 144 22.27 1.10 10.27
N ASP A 145 23.00 0.10 10.77
CA ASP A 145 24.44 -0.13 10.59
C ASP A 145 24.74 -1.42 9.81
N ASP A 146 26.00 -1.64 9.47
CA ASP A 146 26.51 -2.94 9.02
C ASP A 146 26.32 -3.98 10.13
N VAL A 147 25.79 -5.16 9.79
CA VAL A 147 25.37 -6.16 10.78
C VAL A 147 25.98 -7.54 10.55
N VAL A 148 26.05 -8.30 11.64
CA VAL A 148 26.15 -9.76 11.64
C VAL A 148 24.79 -10.34 12.04
N ILE A 149 24.26 -11.25 11.25
CA ILE A 149 22.97 -11.92 11.49
C ILE A 149 23.23 -13.38 11.84
N HIS A 150 22.57 -13.85 12.90
CA HIS A 150 22.70 -15.22 13.38
C HIS A 150 22.10 -16.21 12.36
N GLY A 151 22.98 -16.98 11.71
CA GLY A 151 22.63 -17.78 10.54
C GLY A 151 21.52 -18.79 10.76
N PRO A 152 21.58 -19.67 11.79
CA PRO A 152 20.53 -20.67 12.02
C PRO A 152 19.13 -20.08 12.28
N GLU A 153 19.05 -18.89 12.88
CA GLU A 153 17.77 -18.21 13.09
C GLU A 153 17.28 -17.54 11.80
N LEU A 154 18.20 -16.98 11.00
CA LEU A 154 17.89 -16.48 9.67
C LEU A 154 17.41 -17.60 8.73
N VAL A 155 17.97 -18.80 8.80
CA VAL A 155 17.49 -19.98 8.04
C VAL A 155 16.06 -20.32 8.39
N ALA A 156 15.69 -20.22 9.67
CA ALA A 156 14.33 -20.51 10.12
C ALA A 156 13.31 -19.51 9.54
N LEU A 157 13.68 -18.21 9.50
CA LEU A 157 12.89 -17.18 8.82
C LEU A 157 12.81 -17.45 7.31
N LEU A 158 13.95 -17.67 6.64
CA LEU A 158 13.99 -17.91 5.20
C LEU A 158 13.21 -19.17 4.79
N SER A 159 13.11 -20.16 5.67
CA SER A 159 12.32 -21.38 5.47
C SER A 159 10.81 -21.11 5.39
N GLU A 160 10.31 -20.07 6.06
CA GLU A 160 8.91 -19.61 6.01
C GLU A 160 8.71 -18.56 4.91
N LEU A 161 9.65 -17.62 4.79
CA LEU A 161 9.61 -16.47 3.92
C LEU A 161 10.94 -16.36 3.15
N PRO A 162 11.06 -16.96 1.95
CA PRO A 162 12.32 -17.02 1.21
C PRO A 162 12.65 -15.66 0.56
N LEU A 163 13.24 -14.77 1.36
CA LEU A 163 13.62 -13.41 0.96
C LEU A 163 15.03 -13.36 0.34
N THR A 164 15.20 -12.54 -0.71
CA THR A 164 16.49 -12.32 -1.39
C THR A 164 17.14 -10.97 -1.04
N PHE A 165 16.97 -10.50 0.21
CA PHE A 165 17.48 -9.19 0.64
C PHE A 165 19.02 -9.12 0.72
N MET A 166 19.68 -10.27 0.87
CA MET A 166 21.14 -10.41 0.84
C MET A 166 21.72 -10.27 -0.57
N GLY A 167 20.86 -10.27 -1.60
CA GLY A 167 21.22 -10.24 -3.01
C GLY A 167 21.36 -11.61 -3.67
N GLU A 168 21.48 -11.59 -4.99
CA GLU A 168 21.75 -12.74 -5.85
C GLU A 168 23.22 -13.19 -5.66
N PRO A 169 23.67 -14.33 -6.23
CA PRO A 169 25.02 -14.83 -6.00
C PRO A 169 26.13 -13.80 -6.22
N SER A 170 25.99 -12.90 -7.20
CA SER A 170 26.92 -11.80 -7.46
C SER A 170 27.10 -10.82 -6.30
N ALA A 171 26.18 -10.76 -5.34
CA ALA A 171 26.27 -9.91 -4.14
C ALA A 171 27.07 -10.54 -2.99
N VAL A 172 27.27 -11.87 -3.02
CA VAL A 172 27.82 -12.61 -1.86
C VAL A 172 29.24 -13.14 -2.12
N MET A 173 29.92 -13.54 -1.05
CA MET A 173 31.20 -14.25 -1.04
C MET A 173 31.19 -15.30 0.09
N CYS A 174 31.84 -16.43 -0.14
CA CYS A 174 31.96 -17.52 0.84
C CYS A 174 33.34 -18.20 0.74
N ARG A 175 33.65 -19.10 1.68
CA ARG A 175 34.84 -19.94 1.57
C ARG A 175 34.58 -21.09 0.60
N ARG A 176 35.57 -21.42 -0.21
CA ARG A 176 35.48 -22.48 -1.21
C ARG A 176 35.17 -23.83 -0.58
N ASP A 177 35.81 -24.17 0.54
CA ASP A 177 35.64 -25.47 1.17
C ASP A 177 34.20 -25.67 1.70
N ASP A 178 33.55 -24.59 2.18
CA ASP A 178 32.17 -24.63 2.69
C ASP A 178 31.15 -24.96 1.59
N VAL A 179 31.41 -24.51 0.35
CA VAL A 179 30.53 -24.77 -0.82
C VAL A 179 30.93 -26.00 -1.63
N LEU A 180 32.23 -26.31 -1.72
CA LEU A 180 32.74 -27.44 -2.48
C LEU A 180 32.20 -28.78 -1.96
N ALA A 181 31.97 -28.87 -0.64
CA ALA A 181 31.44 -30.06 0.02
C ALA A 181 30.06 -30.50 -0.50
N TYR A 182 29.28 -29.58 -1.08
CA TYR A 182 27.95 -29.88 -1.62
C TYR A 182 27.96 -30.40 -3.06
N GLY A 183 29.06 -30.24 -3.80
CA GLY A 183 29.18 -30.72 -5.18
C GLY A 183 28.01 -30.29 -6.07
N GLN A 184 27.36 -31.25 -6.74
CA GLN A 184 26.23 -30.99 -7.64
C GLN A 184 24.94 -30.60 -6.90
N ASP A 185 24.87 -30.88 -5.60
CA ASP A 185 23.71 -30.54 -4.78
C ASP A 185 23.71 -29.09 -4.32
N LEU A 186 24.67 -28.26 -4.73
CA LEU A 186 24.87 -26.89 -4.23
C LEU A 186 23.55 -26.08 -4.11
N MET A 187 22.74 -26.09 -5.17
CA MET A 187 21.47 -25.37 -5.27
C MET A 187 20.24 -26.30 -5.17
N SER A 188 20.38 -27.44 -4.51
CA SER A 188 19.31 -28.43 -4.28
C SER A 188 19.10 -28.66 -2.77
N LEU A 189 17.93 -29.13 -2.36
CA LEU A 189 17.67 -29.60 -0.99
C LEU A 189 17.19 -31.05 -1.04
N LYS A 190 17.77 -31.94 -0.21
CA LYS A 190 17.55 -33.40 -0.25
C LYS A 190 17.70 -34.01 -1.66
N GLY A 191 18.65 -33.52 -2.46
CA GLY A 191 18.87 -33.98 -3.84
C GLY A 191 17.77 -33.57 -4.82
N GLN A 192 16.88 -32.64 -4.44
CA GLN A 192 15.80 -32.12 -5.26
C GLN A 192 16.08 -30.65 -5.59
N THR A 193 16.07 -30.31 -6.87
CA THR A 193 16.20 -28.93 -7.33
C THR A 193 14.96 -28.14 -6.92
N ILE A 194 15.17 -27.00 -6.27
CA ILE A 194 14.09 -26.08 -5.93
C ILE A 194 14.04 -25.01 -7.01
N HIS A 195 13.05 -25.11 -7.89
CA HIS A 195 12.87 -24.14 -8.98
C HIS A 195 12.77 -22.72 -8.42
N TRP A 196 13.56 -21.80 -9.00
CA TRP A 196 13.58 -20.36 -8.67
C TRP A 196 14.13 -19.96 -7.29
N LEU A 197 14.62 -20.90 -6.49
CA LEU A 197 15.19 -20.65 -5.16
C LEU A 197 16.56 -21.33 -4.99
N GLY A 198 17.35 -21.40 -6.07
CA GLY A 198 18.65 -22.06 -6.08
C GLY A 198 19.70 -21.34 -5.22
N ASP A 199 19.71 -20.01 -5.29
CA ASP A 199 20.50 -19.10 -4.46
C ASP A 199 20.12 -19.22 -2.98
N ILE A 200 18.82 -19.20 -2.64
CA ILE A 200 18.35 -19.39 -1.27
C ILE A 200 18.73 -20.78 -0.76
N SER A 201 18.65 -21.81 -1.59
CA SER A 201 19.08 -23.18 -1.24
C SER A 201 20.57 -23.25 -0.92
N LEU A 202 21.40 -22.49 -1.65
CA LEU A 202 22.82 -22.30 -1.35
C LEU A 202 23.02 -21.56 -0.03
N TYR A 203 22.35 -20.43 0.18
CA TYR A 203 22.54 -19.58 1.36
C TYR A 203 22.15 -20.30 2.64
N VAL A 204 21.00 -20.97 2.67
CA VAL A 204 20.56 -21.65 3.90
C VAL A 204 21.55 -22.74 4.33
N LYS A 205 22.20 -23.42 3.38
CA LYS A 205 23.25 -24.41 3.70
C LYS A 205 24.47 -23.80 4.38
N LEU A 206 24.88 -22.61 3.95
CA LEU A 206 26.01 -21.88 4.55
C LEU A 206 25.62 -21.27 5.89
N LEU A 207 24.44 -20.67 5.98
CA LEU A 207 23.91 -20.05 7.20
C LEU A 207 23.59 -21.07 8.30
N ARG A 208 23.41 -22.34 7.94
CA ARG A 208 23.32 -23.44 8.91
C ARG A 208 24.64 -23.71 9.63
N GLN A 209 25.77 -23.30 9.06
CA GLN A 209 27.12 -23.54 9.58
C GLN A 209 27.71 -22.31 10.30
N GLY A 210 27.15 -21.13 10.07
CA GLY A 210 27.64 -19.88 10.66
C GLY A 210 26.80 -18.67 10.28
N ASN A 211 27.29 -17.49 10.60
CA ASN A 211 26.60 -16.22 10.50
C ASN A 211 26.75 -15.56 9.13
N LEU A 212 25.83 -14.64 8.84
CA LEU A 212 25.94 -13.70 7.73
C LEU A 212 26.56 -12.39 8.22
N ALA A 213 27.57 -11.87 7.52
CA ALA A 213 27.93 -10.46 7.62
C ALA A 213 27.35 -9.70 6.42
N LEU A 214 26.56 -8.66 6.67
CA LEU A 214 25.87 -7.89 5.65
C LEU A 214 26.20 -6.40 5.79
N LEU A 215 26.77 -5.83 4.73
CA LEU A 215 27.09 -4.40 4.66
C LEU A 215 25.96 -3.61 4.00
N LYS A 216 25.67 -2.42 4.54
CA LYS A 216 24.69 -1.47 4.02
C LYS A 216 25.08 -0.91 2.66
N ARG A 217 26.38 -0.77 2.41
CA ARG A 217 26.93 -0.18 1.19
C ARG A 217 26.81 -1.15 0.00
N PRO A 218 26.46 -0.67 -1.20
CA PRO A 218 26.36 -1.52 -2.37
C PRO A 218 27.75 -1.93 -2.87
N LEU A 219 27.96 -3.24 -3.06
CA LEU A 219 29.22 -3.82 -3.57
C LEU A 219 29.08 -4.48 -4.94
N SER A 220 27.85 -4.57 -5.43
CA SER A 220 27.53 -5.15 -6.74
C SER A 220 26.37 -4.40 -7.36
N ARG A 221 26.21 -4.58 -8.68
CA ARG A 221 25.03 -4.14 -9.42
C ARG A 221 24.41 -5.34 -10.08
N PHE A 222 23.14 -5.54 -9.82
CA PHE A 222 22.35 -6.62 -10.38
C PHE A 222 21.57 -6.10 -11.57
N ARG A 223 21.81 -6.68 -12.74
CA ARG A 223 21.10 -6.24 -13.95
C ARG A 223 19.70 -6.84 -13.96
N MET A 224 18.71 -6.08 -14.41
CA MET A 224 17.35 -6.57 -14.61
C MET A 224 17.04 -6.60 -16.10
N THR A 225 16.90 -7.80 -16.67
CA THR A 225 16.56 -7.98 -18.10
C THR A 225 15.55 -9.12 -18.30
N ASP A 226 14.76 -9.05 -19.37
CA ASP A 226 13.79 -10.12 -19.70
C ASP A 226 14.44 -11.30 -20.42
N THR A 227 15.77 -11.33 -20.53
CA THR A 227 16.47 -12.55 -20.93
C THR A 227 16.83 -13.41 -19.73
N GLN A 228 16.78 -12.87 -18.50
CA GLN A 228 17.19 -13.60 -17.31
C GLN A 228 16.23 -14.74 -17.02
N SER A 229 16.77 -15.84 -16.47
CA SER A 229 15.95 -16.94 -15.97
C SER A 229 14.88 -16.42 -14.99
N SER A 230 15.23 -15.52 -14.08
CA SER A 230 14.33 -14.89 -13.11
C SER A 230 13.14 -14.12 -13.73
N SER A 231 13.28 -13.59 -14.95
CA SER A 231 12.17 -12.92 -15.67
C SER A 231 11.08 -13.90 -16.12
N ILE A 232 11.47 -15.13 -16.47
CA ILE A 232 10.56 -16.21 -16.85
C ILE A 232 9.73 -16.67 -15.63
N ALA A 233 10.31 -16.61 -14.42
CA ALA A 233 9.59 -16.88 -13.17
C ALA A 233 8.44 -15.89 -12.93
N ARG A 234 8.66 -14.60 -13.23
CA ARG A 234 7.63 -13.55 -13.14
C ARG A 234 6.47 -13.79 -14.11
N ALA A 235 6.74 -14.42 -15.26
CA ALA A 235 5.74 -14.75 -16.27
C ALA A 235 4.96 -16.05 -15.99
N ALA A 236 5.35 -16.87 -15.00
CA ALA A 236 4.72 -18.16 -14.68
C ALA A 236 4.46 -18.35 -13.16
N PRO A 237 3.48 -17.64 -12.57
CA PRO A 237 3.24 -17.60 -11.12
C PRO A 237 2.97 -18.96 -10.47
N GLN A 238 2.29 -19.87 -11.17
CA GLN A 238 1.99 -21.23 -10.68
C GLN A 238 3.26 -22.04 -10.38
N ILE A 239 4.26 -22.00 -11.26
CA ILE A 239 5.51 -22.75 -11.10
C ILE A 239 6.35 -22.16 -9.96
N ALA A 240 6.35 -20.83 -9.82
CA ALA A 240 6.97 -20.17 -8.68
C ALA A 240 6.29 -20.59 -7.36
N LYS A 241 4.95 -20.60 -7.30
CA LYS A 241 4.20 -21.05 -6.12
C LYS A 241 4.48 -22.51 -5.76
N GLU A 242 4.59 -23.39 -6.75
CA GLU A 242 5.00 -24.78 -6.55
C GLU A 242 6.41 -24.90 -5.98
N GLY A 243 7.37 -24.12 -6.50
CA GLY A 243 8.74 -24.03 -5.97
C GLY A 243 8.78 -23.59 -4.50
N HIS A 244 8.03 -22.56 -4.14
CA HIS A 244 7.89 -22.08 -2.76
C HIS A 244 7.29 -23.12 -1.82
N ASN A 245 6.19 -23.76 -2.23
CA ASN A 245 5.56 -24.84 -1.46
C ASN A 245 6.52 -26.02 -1.27
N HIS A 246 7.29 -26.35 -2.31
CA HIS A 246 8.25 -27.43 -2.26
C HIS A 246 9.39 -27.12 -1.29
N TYR A 247 9.94 -25.91 -1.37
CA TYR A 247 10.96 -25.41 -0.46
C TYR A 247 10.49 -25.47 0.99
N TYR A 248 9.34 -24.86 1.31
CA TYR A 248 8.74 -24.86 2.65
C TYR A 248 8.55 -26.27 3.19
N ARG A 249 8.05 -27.20 2.36
CA ARG A 249 7.88 -28.61 2.74
C ARG A 249 9.21 -29.26 3.11
N ILE A 250 10.25 -29.10 2.30
CA ILE A 250 11.55 -29.74 2.55
C ILE A 250 12.24 -29.15 3.77
N THR A 251 12.24 -27.83 3.93
CA THR A 251 12.85 -27.17 5.10
C THR A 251 12.12 -27.53 6.40
N LYS A 252 10.79 -27.70 6.34
CA LYS A 252 9.98 -28.26 7.44
C LYS A 252 10.38 -29.69 7.79
N GLU A 253 10.49 -30.57 6.80
CA GLU A 253 10.93 -31.96 7.01
C GLU A 253 12.36 -32.06 7.55
N LEU A 254 13.21 -31.08 7.26
CA LEU A 254 14.58 -30.99 7.77
C LEU A 254 14.65 -30.40 9.19
N GLY A 255 13.53 -29.95 9.76
CA GLY A 255 13.46 -29.36 11.10
C GLY A 255 14.13 -27.99 11.17
N TRP A 256 14.12 -27.22 10.08
CA TRP A 256 14.76 -25.91 10.02
C TRP A 256 13.85 -24.76 10.45
N LEU A 257 12.55 -25.02 10.61
CA LEU A 257 11.58 -24.06 11.14
C LEU A 257 11.63 -24.00 12.66
N ARG A 258 11.42 -22.80 13.22
CA ARG A 258 11.09 -22.60 14.63
C ARG A 258 9.58 -22.49 14.82
N GLU A 259 9.12 -22.44 16.07
CA GLU A 259 7.72 -22.12 16.37
C GLU A 259 7.35 -20.76 15.78
N TYR A 260 6.15 -20.66 15.19
CA TYR A 260 5.71 -19.51 14.40
C TYR A 260 5.89 -18.16 15.11
N TRP A 261 5.58 -18.08 16.40
CA TRP A 261 5.65 -16.85 17.21
C TRP A 261 7.08 -16.34 17.48
N ILE A 262 8.12 -17.16 17.33
CA ILE A 262 9.52 -16.72 17.45
C ILE A 262 10.26 -16.73 16.11
N ASN A 263 9.63 -17.24 15.04
CA ASN A 263 10.33 -17.44 13.77
C ASN A 263 10.73 -16.13 13.10
N GLY A 264 9.97 -15.05 13.37
CA GLY A 264 10.22 -13.70 12.88
C GLY A 264 11.37 -12.94 13.54
N ASP A 265 11.76 -13.33 14.76
CA ASP A 265 12.84 -12.70 15.50
C ASP A 265 14.18 -13.35 15.18
N VAL A 266 15.06 -12.60 14.53
CA VAL A 266 16.44 -13.00 14.25
C VAL A 266 17.39 -12.21 15.11
N LYS A 267 18.39 -12.87 15.68
CA LYS A 267 19.48 -12.19 16.38
C LYS A 267 20.40 -11.46 15.39
N ILE A 268 20.62 -10.18 15.64
CA ILE A 268 21.58 -9.35 14.91
C ILE A 268 22.57 -8.68 15.88
N ALA A 269 23.79 -8.43 15.44
CA ALA A 269 24.79 -7.67 16.16
C ALA A 269 25.44 -6.65 15.20
N PRO A 270 25.79 -5.42 15.64
CA PRO A 270 26.60 -4.52 14.84
C PRO A 270 27.93 -5.17 14.46
N LEU A 271 28.41 -4.96 13.23
CA LEU A 271 29.68 -5.53 12.77
C LEU A 271 30.88 -5.06 13.62
N SER A 272 30.76 -3.90 14.27
CA SER A 272 31.74 -3.35 15.22
C SER A 272 31.77 -4.05 16.59
N ASP A 273 30.70 -4.75 16.98
CA ASP A 273 30.54 -5.44 18.27
C ASP A 273 29.77 -6.77 18.09
N ARG A 274 30.40 -7.71 17.38
CA ARG A 274 29.76 -8.93 16.85
C ARG A 274 29.34 -9.96 17.89
N GLU A 275 29.80 -9.82 19.13
CA GLU A 275 29.42 -10.71 20.23
C GLU A 275 28.08 -10.29 20.85
N ARG A 276 27.63 -9.06 20.61
CA ARG A 276 26.47 -8.46 21.24
C ARG A 276 25.20 -8.60 20.38
N PHE A 277 24.69 -9.82 20.31
CA PHE A 277 23.44 -10.09 19.62
C PHE A 277 22.22 -9.53 20.37
N ALA A 278 21.33 -8.86 19.64
CA ALA A 278 20.00 -8.44 20.07
C ALA A 278 18.94 -9.02 19.13
N GLY A 279 17.74 -9.30 19.65
CA GLY A 279 16.63 -9.75 18.81
C GLY A 279 16.12 -8.62 17.92
N PHE A 280 15.86 -8.92 16.66
CA PHE A 280 15.26 -8.01 15.69
C PHE A 280 14.15 -8.75 14.93
N ASN A 281 12.95 -8.19 14.92
CA ASN A 281 11.80 -8.79 14.25
C ASN A 281 11.85 -8.50 12.74
N LEU A 282 12.65 -9.27 12.03
CA LEU A 282 12.86 -9.10 10.59
C LEU A 282 11.61 -9.48 9.78
N ARG A 283 10.76 -10.37 10.30
CA ARG A 283 9.47 -10.70 9.69
C ARG A 283 8.49 -9.53 9.75
N ALA A 284 8.32 -8.92 10.92
CA ALA A 284 7.53 -7.69 11.06
C ALA A 284 8.11 -6.58 10.18
N TYR A 285 9.43 -6.48 10.09
CA TYR A 285 10.03 -5.52 9.16
C TYR A 285 9.55 -5.70 7.70
N TYR A 286 9.48 -6.93 7.18
CA TYR A 286 9.06 -7.17 5.78
C TYR A 286 7.55 -7.36 5.59
N LEU A 287 6.79 -7.71 6.63
CA LEU A 287 5.34 -7.97 6.57
C LEU A 287 4.50 -6.85 7.19
N GLU A 288 5.02 -6.14 8.19
CA GLU A 288 4.32 -5.11 8.96
C GLU A 288 4.82 -3.69 8.67
N LYS A 289 6.01 -3.49 8.06
CA LYS A 289 6.29 -2.18 7.47
C LYS A 289 5.33 -2.00 6.31
N PRO A 290 4.44 -1.01 6.36
CA PRO A 290 3.78 -0.60 5.15
C PRO A 290 4.90 -0.07 4.24
N VAL A 291 4.77 -0.31 2.94
CA VAL A 291 5.57 0.34 1.89
C VAL A 291 5.50 1.90 1.98
N THR A 292 4.78 2.45 2.97
CA THR A 292 4.72 3.87 3.32
C THR A 292 5.97 4.43 3.99
N GLU A 293 6.84 3.60 4.59
CA GLU A 293 8.17 4.08 5.00
C GLU A 293 9.11 4.14 3.78
N LEU A 294 8.71 4.95 2.81
CA LEU A 294 9.60 5.39 1.76
C LEU A 294 10.74 6.17 2.41
N ARG A 295 11.96 5.91 1.97
CA ARG A 295 13.09 6.78 2.34
C ARG A 295 12.81 8.20 1.89
N HIS A 296 13.44 9.16 2.55
CA HIS A 296 13.31 10.56 2.18
C HIS A 296 13.63 10.84 0.70
N ASP A 297 14.60 10.13 0.09
CA ASP A 297 14.89 10.25 -1.34
C ASP A 297 13.74 9.76 -2.24
N GLN A 298 13.03 8.71 -1.83
CA GLN A 298 11.87 8.20 -2.56
C GLN A 298 10.66 9.14 -2.45
N ILE A 299 10.40 9.71 -1.26
CA ILE A 299 9.36 10.73 -1.07
C ILE A 299 9.71 11.99 -1.88
N GLN A 300 10.99 12.38 -1.92
CA GLN A 300 11.45 13.49 -2.73
C GLN A 300 11.24 13.21 -4.23
N GLN A 301 11.62 12.05 -4.74
CA GLN A 301 11.38 11.68 -6.14
C GLN A 301 9.88 11.64 -6.48
N TRP A 302 9.06 11.13 -5.56
CA TRP A 302 7.61 11.07 -5.71
C TRP A 302 6.99 12.47 -5.76
N THR A 303 7.40 13.38 -4.87
CA THR A 303 6.92 14.78 -4.87
C THR A 303 7.46 15.60 -6.05
N GLU A 304 8.69 15.35 -6.52
CA GLU A 304 9.28 16.05 -7.67
C GLU A 304 8.55 15.77 -8.99
N LYS A 305 8.04 14.54 -9.17
CA LYS A 305 7.24 14.15 -10.34
C LYS A 305 5.84 14.78 -10.36
N ARG A 306 5.33 15.25 -9.21
CA ARG A 306 3.99 15.83 -9.06
C ARG A 306 3.94 17.30 -9.44
N ARG A 307 4.22 17.61 -10.70
CA ARG A 307 4.20 18.97 -11.26
C ARG A 307 3.40 19.02 -12.55
N PRO A 308 2.69 20.11 -12.85
CA PRO A 308 2.01 20.25 -14.13
C PRO A 308 3.03 20.27 -15.27
N SER A 309 2.71 19.57 -16.36
CA SER A 309 3.54 19.54 -17.56
C SER A 309 3.63 20.94 -18.20
N GLY A 310 4.66 21.17 -19.01
CA GLY A 310 4.82 22.44 -19.76
C GLY A 310 3.53 22.86 -20.50
N PRO A 311 2.89 21.97 -21.25
CA PRO A 311 1.61 22.23 -21.92
C PRO A 311 0.41 22.43 -20.99
N GLN A 312 0.37 21.82 -19.81
CA GLN A 312 -0.74 22.02 -18.85
C GLN A 312 -0.74 23.42 -18.22
N LYS A 313 0.45 24.01 -17.97
CA LYS A 313 0.57 25.30 -17.27
C LYS A 313 -0.26 26.44 -17.91
N PRO A 314 -0.21 26.69 -19.24
CA PRO A 314 -1.05 27.72 -19.86
C PRO A 314 -2.57 27.47 -19.69
N HIS A 315 -3.01 26.22 -19.64
CA HIS A 315 -4.43 25.89 -19.41
C HIS A 315 -4.86 26.24 -18.00
N ILE A 316 -4.02 25.97 -16.99
CA ILE A 316 -4.27 26.35 -15.59
C ILE A 316 -4.36 27.86 -15.45
N VAL A 317 -3.42 28.60 -16.04
CA VAL A 317 -3.42 30.07 -15.99
C VAL A 317 -4.67 30.64 -16.64
N ARG A 318 -5.08 30.12 -17.81
CA ARG A 318 -6.33 30.52 -18.47
C ARG A 318 -7.53 30.18 -17.60
N TYR A 319 -7.55 29.03 -16.94
CA TYR A 319 -8.64 28.63 -16.06
C TYR A 319 -8.85 29.69 -14.96
N PHE A 320 -7.81 30.07 -14.22
CA PHE A 320 -7.94 31.13 -13.20
C PHE A 320 -8.39 32.48 -13.79
N GLN A 321 -7.94 32.85 -14.99
CA GLN A 321 -8.40 34.08 -15.65
C GLN A 321 -9.90 34.08 -15.97
N HIS A 322 -10.49 32.93 -16.28
CA HIS A 322 -11.93 32.81 -16.55
C HIS A 322 -12.76 32.79 -15.26
N HIS A 323 -12.18 32.39 -14.14
CA HIS A 323 -12.86 32.21 -12.84
C HIS A 323 -12.54 33.33 -11.84
N HIS A 324 -12.59 34.59 -12.27
CA HIS A 324 -12.38 35.79 -11.43
C HIS A 324 -10.99 35.92 -10.76
N GLY A 325 -9.99 35.17 -11.21
CA GLY A 325 -8.62 35.20 -10.69
C GLY A 325 -8.34 34.09 -9.68
N ALA A 326 -7.07 34.01 -9.25
CA ALA A 326 -6.66 33.03 -8.26
C ALA A 326 -7.15 33.39 -6.83
N PRO A 327 -7.41 32.39 -5.96
CA PRO A 327 -7.75 32.63 -4.57
C PRO A 327 -6.67 33.45 -3.85
N ARG A 328 -7.10 34.44 -3.04
CA ARG A 328 -6.20 35.24 -2.20
C ARG A 328 -6.04 34.59 -0.84
N LEU A 329 -4.84 34.09 -0.54
CA LEU A 329 -4.52 33.35 0.69
C LEU A 329 -3.58 34.12 1.59
N ALA A 330 -3.95 34.21 2.87
CA ALA A 330 -3.06 34.64 3.94
C ALA A 330 -2.40 33.45 4.64
N ILE A 331 -1.10 33.55 4.90
CA ILE A 331 -0.34 32.59 5.70
C ILE A 331 0.06 33.27 7.00
N PHE A 332 -0.46 32.76 8.11
CA PHE A 332 -0.10 33.19 9.46
C PHE A 332 0.97 32.23 10.01
N VAL A 333 2.21 32.71 10.13
CA VAL A 333 3.35 31.92 10.61
C VAL A 333 3.61 32.22 12.08
N SER A 334 3.60 31.22 12.94
CA SER A 334 3.95 31.32 14.37
C SER A 334 5.43 31.01 14.60
N ASP A 335 6.23 32.03 14.90
CA ASP A 335 7.63 31.94 15.34
C ASP A 335 7.76 32.29 16.83
N LEU A 336 7.14 31.48 17.68
CA LEU A 336 7.16 31.73 19.13
C LEU A 336 8.52 31.43 19.76
N GLN A 337 9.37 30.63 19.11
CA GLN A 337 10.69 30.25 19.62
C GLN A 337 11.80 31.27 19.22
N GLY A 338 11.50 32.24 18.36
CA GLY A 338 12.45 33.26 17.89
C GLY A 338 13.62 32.69 17.08
N LYS A 339 13.41 31.57 16.36
CA LYS A 339 14.49 30.89 15.64
C LYS A 339 14.49 31.32 14.16
N ALA A 340 15.49 32.13 13.79
CA ALA A 340 15.61 32.68 12.44
C ALA A 340 15.63 31.63 11.31
N ALA A 341 16.38 30.53 11.47
CA ALA A 341 16.52 29.53 10.41
C ALA A 341 15.21 28.78 10.06
N PRO A 342 14.44 28.24 11.04
CA PRO A 342 13.09 27.73 10.79
C PRO A 342 12.17 28.72 10.09
N LEU A 343 12.10 29.97 10.57
CA LEU A 343 11.26 31.01 9.96
C LEU A 343 11.66 31.28 8.50
N GLN A 344 12.96 31.44 8.23
CA GLN A 344 13.47 31.67 6.87
C GLN A 344 13.12 30.53 5.91
N ARG A 345 13.18 29.26 6.37
CA ARG A 345 12.76 28.11 5.55
C ARG A 345 11.28 28.17 5.18
N THR A 346 10.42 28.47 6.15
CA THR A 346 8.98 28.63 5.90
C THR A 346 8.72 29.75 4.90
N LEU A 347 9.27 30.94 5.12
CA LEU A 347 9.10 32.10 4.24
C LEU A 347 9.63 31.83 2.82
N ALA A 348 10.78 31.19 2.68
CA ALA A 348 11.33 30.80 1.38
C ALA A 348 10.42 29.82 0.63
N SER A 349 9.83 28.85 1.34
CA SER A 349 8.88 27.90 0.73
C SER A 349 7.60 28.58 0.26
N VAL A 350 7.06 29.52 1.04
CA VAL A 350 5.87 30.31 0.70
C VAL A 350 6.14 31.14 -0.57
N GLU A 351 7.26 31.85 -0.60
CA GLU A 351 7.66 32.66 -1.75
C GLU A 351 7.83 31.82 -3.03
N ALA A 352 8.46 30.64 -2.91
CA ALA A 352 8.73 29.76 -4.05
C ALA A 352 7.48 29.05 -4.61
N THR A 353 6.52 28.71 -3.75
CA THR A 353 5.37 27.87 -4.14
C THR A 353 4.11 28.68 -4.44
N LEU A 354 3.71 29.59 -3.56
CA LEU A 354 2.42 30.28 -3.67
C LEU A 354 2.40 31.28 -4.83
N ARG A 355 3.48 32.05 -5.06
CA ARG A 355 3.49 33.09 -6.11
C ARG A 355 3.12 32.61 -7.51
N SER A 356 3.34 31.33 -7.81
CA SER A 356 3.00 30.74 -9.10
C SER A 356 1.49 30.63 -9.33
N TRP A 357 0.70 30.50 -8.25
CA TRP A 357 -0.70 30.11 -8.32
C TRP A 357 -1.63 31.02 -7.52
N MET A 358 -1.20 31.55 -6.38
CA MET A 358 -1.99 32.34 -5.44
C MET A 358 -1.09 33.40 -4.79
N PRO A 359 -1.33 34.71 -5.02
CA PRO A 359 -0.50 35.75 -4.39
C PRO A 359 -0.64 35.71 -2.87
N PRO A 360 0.43 35.44 -2.10
CA PRO A 360 0.33 35.26 -0.65
C PRO A 360 0.35 36.61 0.09
N GLN A 361 -0.44 36.72 1.15
CA GLN A 361 -0.24 37.71 2.21
C GLN A 361 0.38 37.00 3.42
N VAL A 362 1.58 37.39 3.85
CA VAL A 362 2.27 36.69 4.95
C VAL A 362 2.27 37.56 6.20
N VAL A 363 1.81 36.97 7.30
CA VAL A 363 1.84 37.57 8.65
C VAL A 363 2.65 36.66 9.56
N VAL A 364 3.69 37.20 10.19
CA VAL A 364 4.53 36.49 11.15
C VAL A 364 4.18 36.95 12.55
N PHE A 365 3.75 36.00 13.37
CA PHE A 365 3.53 36.14 14.79
C PHE A 365 4.80 35.74 15.55
N PHE A 366 5.36 36.67 16.31
CA PHE A 366 6.59 36.44 17.08
C PHE A 366 6.39 36.80 18.55
N ASP A 367 7.08 36.09 19.44
CA ASP A 367 7.11 36.43 20.86
C ASP A 367 8.14 37.55 21.11
N PRO A 368 7.72 38.74 21.58
CA PRO A 368 8.64 39.84 21.89
C PRO A 368 9.74 39.47 22.89
N ALA A 369 9.49 38.48 23.77
CA ALA A 369 10.48 37.99 24.72
C ALA A 369 11.68 37.32 24.06
N ASN A 370 11.50 36.78 22.84
CA ASN A 370 12.54 36.06 22.09
C ASN A 370 13.22 36.93 21.01
N GLY A 371 12.92 38.23 20.99
CA GLY A 371 13.53 39.20 20.07
C GLY A 371 12.68 39.49 18.82
N HIS A 372 12.98 40.59 18.14
CA HIS A 372 12.29 40.98 16.91
C HIS A 372 12.92 40.28 15.70
N PRO A 373 12.15 39.60 14.84
CA PRO A 373 12.68 39.01 13.61
C PRO A 373 13.24 40.07 12.66
N ASP A 374 14.30 39.77 11.91
CA ASP A 374 14.78 40.69 10.88
C ASP A 374 13.70 40.89 9.81
N ALA A 375 13.29 42.15 9.58
CA ALA A 375 12.21 42.47 8.66
C ALA A 375 12.59 42.13 7.22
N ALA A 376 11.84 41.24 6.58
CA ALA A 376 12.05 40.84 5.18
C ALA A 376 10.82 41.16 4.31
N GLY A 377 11.02 41.92 3.23
CA GLY A 377 10.04 42.07 2.15
C GLY A 377 8.63 42.56 2.56
N ASN A 378 7.60 42.04 1.89
CA ASN A 378 6.17 42.35 2.12
C ASN A 378 5.55 41.49 3.25
N VAL A 379 6.30 41.20 4.31
CA VAL A 379 5.84 40.41 5.46
C VAL A 379 5.41 41.34 6.59
N LEU A 380 4.23 41.10 7.16
CA LEU A 380 3.76 41.83 8.34
C LEU A 380 4.18 41.09 9.61
N TYR A 381 4.95 41.74 10.48
CA TYR A 381 5.36 41.17 11.77
C TYR A 381 4.48 41.72 12.89
N LEU A 382 3.83 40.83 13.64
CA LEU A 382 2.95 41.20 14.75
C LEU A 382 3.43 40.53 16.05
N PRO A 383 3.62 41.31 17.13
CA PRO A 383 3.99 40.75 18.42
C PRO A 383 2.80 39.97 18.99
N VAL A 384 3.04 38.72 19.39
CA VAL A 384 2.04 37.89 20.07
C VAL A 384 2.61 37.21 21.30
N ASP A 385 1.74 36.86 22.22
CA ASP A 385 1.97 35.83 23.24
C ASP A 385 0.86 34.78 23.14
N ALA A 386 0.97 33.71 23.93
CA ALA A 386 -0.05 32.66 23.93
C ALA A 386 -1.47 33.16 24.30
N ALA A 387 -1.58 34.25 25.07
CA ALA A 387 -2.86 34.78 25.52
C ALA A 387 -3.52 35.71 24.48
N ASN A 388 -2.73 36.38 23.64
CA ASN A 388 -3.25 37.37 22.68
C ASN A 388 -3.27 36.89 21.22
N ARG A 389 -2.69 35.71 20.90
CA ARG A 389 -2.62 35.15 19.54
C ARG A 389 -3.98 35.08 18.86
N ALA A 390 -4.99 34.53 19.55
CA ALA A 390 -6.35 34.44 19.03
C ALA A 390 -6.96 35.81 18.73
N SER A 391 -6.73 36.78 19.61
CA SER A 391 -7.20 38.16 19.43
C SER A 391 -6.56 38.84 18.22
N GLN A 392 -5.25 38.64 18.01
CA GLN A 392 -4.53 39.19 16.84
C GLN A 392 -4.98 38.52 15.53
N LEU A 393 -5.22 37.21 15.53
CA LEU A 393 -5.86 36.50 14.43
C LEU A 393 -7.23 37.11 14.11
N ASN A 394 -8.07 37.30 15.12
CA ASN A 394 -9.40 37.87 14.96
C ASN A 394 -9.38 39.27 14.34
N ARG A 395 -8.43 40.12 14.76
CA ARG A 395 -8.25 41.45 14.16
C ARG A 395 -7.81 41.37 12.69
N ALA A 396 -6.92 40.44 12.36
CA ALA A 396 -6.47 40.23 10.98
C ALA A 396 -7.60 39.70 10.07
N LEU A 397 -8.59 38.99 10.62
CA LEU A 397 -9.78 38.58 9.88
C LEU A 397 -10.71 39.77 9.57
N GLU A 398 -10.66 40.90 10.29
CA GLU A 398 -11.54 42.04 10.04
C GLU A 398 -10.97 43.03 9.01
N ASP A 399 -9.66 43.27 9.04
CA ASP A 399 -9.00 44.37 8.31
C ASP A 399 -8.04 43.86 7.20
N SER A 400 -8.53 43.04 6.27
CA SER A 400 -7.65 42.35 5.32
C SER A 400 -8.17 42.18 3.88
N GLY A 401 -7.23 41.98 2.96
CA GLY A 401 -7.45 41.82 1.52
C GLY A 401 -7.39 40.37 1.02
N PHE A 402 -7.57 39.39 1.91
CA PHE A 402 -7.60 37.96 1.58
C PHE A 402 -9.00 37.35 1.76
N ASP A 403 -9.24 36.24 1.06
CA ASP A 403 -10.48 35.47 1.11
C ASP A 403 -10.31 34.17 1.91
N TRP A 404 -9.08 33.64 1.93
CA TRP A 404 -8.70 32.40 2.61
C TRP A 404 -7.51 32.63 3.53
N PHE A 405 -7.38 31.82 4.58
CA PHE A 405 -6.22 31.87 5.45
C PHE A 405 -5.81 30.49 5.99
N MET A 406 -4.55 30.37 6.38
CA MET A 406 -3.95 29.15 6.93
C MET A 406 -2.98 29.49 8.06
N LEU A 407 -2.90 28.62 9.07
CA LEU A 407 -1.92 28.70 10.15
C LEU A 407 -0.73 27.77 9.87
N LEU A 408 0.49 28.23 10.12
CA LEU A 408 1.72 27.45 10.03
C LEU A 408 2.63 27.77 11.22
N ASP A 409 3.41 26.79 11.67
CA ASP A 409 4.52 27.05 12.60
C ASP A 409 5.84 27.29 11.84
N ALA A 410 6.71 28.10 12.43
CA ALA A 410 8.03 28.35 11.88
C ALA A 410 8.85 27.05 11.81
N GLY A 411 9.28 26.68 10.61
CA GLY A 411 9.95 25.42 10.30
C GLY A 411 9.17 24.53 9.34
N SER A 412 7.84 24.68 9.27
CA SER A 412 6.99 23.98 8.29
C SER A 412 7.16 24.59 6.89
N THR A 413 7.07 23.78 5.84
CA THR A 413 7.19 24.22 4.45
C THR A 413 5.99 23.80 3.60
N LEU A 414 5.65 24.62 2.60
CA LEU A 414 4.59 24.31 1.65
C LEU A 414 5.11 23.47 0.49
N ASN A 415 4.30 22.52 0.04
CA ASN A 415 4.57 21.66 -1.10
C ASN A 415 3.86 22.20 -2.36
N ALA A 416 4.60 22.33 -3.47
CA ALA A 416 4.09 22.96 -4.69
C ALA A 416 2.87 22.24 -5.31
N ALA A 417 2.84 20.90 -5.23
CA ALA A 417 1.76 20.07 -5.73
C ALA A 417 0.46 20.31 -4.95
N GLY A 418 0.53 20.26 -3.61
CA GLY A 418 -0.61 20.54 -2.73
C GLY A 418 -1.14 21.95 -2.88
N VAL A 419 -0.25 22.95 -2.99
CA VAL A 419 -0.65 24.35 -3.26
C VAL A 419 -1.42 24.48 -4.57
N LEU A 420 -0.97 23.83 -5.64
CA LEU A 420 -1.67 23.85 -6.93
C LEU A 420 -3.07 23.21 -6.81
N LYS A 421 -3.18 22.02 -6.21
CA LYS A 421 -4.49 21.38 -6.02
C LYS A 421 -5.41 22.23 -5.14
N ALA A 422 -4.89 22.86 -4.09
CA ALA A 422 -5.64 23.79 -3.25
C ALA A 422 -6.16 24.98 -4.07
N ALA A 423 -5.31 25.63 -4.86
CA ALA A 423 -5.72 26.74 -5.73
C ALA A 423 -6.86 26.36 -6.68
N VAL A 424 -6.74 25.19 -7.34
CA VAL A 424 -7.75 24.66 -8.25
C VAL A 424 -9.06 24.37 -7.53
N LYS A 425 -9.01 23.61 -6.42
CA LYS A 425 -10.18 23.21 -5.65
C LYS A 425 -10.94 24.41 -5.07
N LEU A 426 -10.24 25.38 -4.48
CA LEU A 426 -10.82 26.60 -3.92
C LEU A 426 -11.48 27.48 -5.00
N THR A 427 -11.01 27.40 -6.24
CA THR A 427 -11.64 28.11 -7.39
C THR A 427 -12.91 27.39 -7.87
N GLU A 428 -12.93 26.06 -7.80
CA GLU A 428 -14.04 25.21 -8.27
C GLU A 428 -15.23 25.14 -7.33
N THR A 429 -14.99 25.34 -6.04
CA THR A 429 -15.98 25.09 -4.99
C THR A 429 -16.24 26.35 -4.15
N PRO A 430 -17.05 27.29 -4.65
CA PRO A 430 -17.38 28.52 -3.92
C PRO A 430 -18.07 28.28 -2.57
N THR A 431 -18.67 27.10 -2.38
CA THR A 431 -19.35 26.68 -1.15
C THR A 431 -18.40 26.12 -0.09
N THR A 432 -17.11 25.95 -0.41
CA THR A 432 -16.11 25.46 0.53
C THR A 432 -15.96 26.43 1.69
N ARG A 433 -16.05 25.90 2.91
CA ARG A 433 -15.90 26.66 4.16
C ARG A 433 -14.53 26.43 4.78
N ALA A 434 -14.02 25.21 4.65
CA ALA A 434 -12.67 24.88 5.07
C ALA A 434 -12.13 23.69 4.26
N LEU A 435 -10.81 23.64 4.12
CA LEU A 435 -10.10 22.68 3.28
C LEU A 435 -8.90 22.14 4.07
N PHE A 436 -8.74 20.83 4.12
CA PHE A 436 -7.55 20.18 4.64
C PHE A 436 -6.92 19.27 3.60
N ALA A 437 -5.69 18.83 3.87
CA ALA A 437 -4.91 18.04 2.94
C ALA A 437 -4.02 17.04 3.65
N ASP A 438 -3.40 16.16 2.87
CA ASP A 438 -2.32 15.29 3.32
C ASP A 438 -1.09 16.09 3.74
N GLU A 439 -0.15 15.43 4.43
CA GLU A 439 1.08 16.07 4.92
C GLU A 439 2.29 15.14 4.81
N ILE A 440 3.49 15.70 5.01
CA ILE A 440 4.73 14.94 5.18
C ILE A 440 5.28 15.25 6.57
N ALA A 441 5.39 14.23 7.40
CA ALA A 441 6.00 14.32 8.73
C ALA A 441 7.50 14.01 8.65
N GLN A 442 8.34 14.97 9.05
CA GLN A 442 9.80 14.82 9.05
C GLN A 442 10.28 14.39 10.45
N THR A 443 10.44 13.08 10.67
CA THR A 443 10.72 12.50 12.00
C THR A 443 12.18 12.64 12.45
N ALA A 444 13.14 12.34 11.56
CA ALA A 444 14.59 12.58 11.74
C ALA A 444 15.23 12.67 10.35
N GLU A 445 16.37 13.33 10.13
CA GLU A 445 17.03 13.18 8.81
C GLU A 445 17.80 11.85 8.80
N PRO A 446 17.58 10.94 7.81
CA PRO A 446 16.85 11.10 6.54
C PRO A 446 15.49 10.35 6.49
N SER A 447 14.75 10.23 7.57
CA SER A 447 13.40 9.65 7.61
C SER A 447 12.29 10.71 7.44
N SER A 448 11.33 10.41 6.58
CA SER A 448 10.11 11.18 6.43
C SER A 448 8.96 10.21 6.18
N GLU A 449 7.77 10.58 6.60
CA GLU A 449 6.56 9.77 6.45
C GLU A 449 5.51 10.58 5.71
N VAL A 450 4.88 9.98 4.70
CA VAL A 450 3.74 10.59 4.01
C VAL A 450 2.47 10.26 4.79
N MET A 451 1.83 11.30 5.31
CA MET A 451 0.62 11.25 6.12
C MET A 451 -0.59 11.48 5.20
N LEU A 452 -1.06 10.40 4.59
CA LEU A 452 -2.21 10.35 3.69
C LEU A 452 -3.50 10.11 4.49
N ARG A 453 -4.31 11.15 4.62
CA ARG A 453 -5.56 11.15 5.38
C ARG A 453 -6.69 10.50 4.57
N PRO A 454 -7.68 9.87 5.24
CA PRO A 454 -8.99 9.67 4.62
C PRO A 454 -9.66 11.03 4.36
N ASP A 455 -10.76 11.02 3.62
CA ASP A 455 -11.69 12.16 3.58
C ASP A 455 -12.27 12.45 4.98
N PHE A 456 -13.03 13.53 5.08
CA PHE A 456 -13.50 14.04 6.36
C PHE A 456 -14.27 12.97 7.16
N SER A 457 -13.76 12.66 8.36
CA SER A 457 -14.35 11.75 9.32
C SER A 457 -14.57 12.51 10.62
N LEU A 458 -15.85 12.72 10.97
CA LEU A 458 -16.24 13.43 12.19
C LEU A 458 -15.70 12.69 13.42
N ASP A 459 -15.86 11.37 13.45
CA ASP A 459 -15.41 10.57 14.58
C ASP A 459 -13.88 10.53 14.69
N TYR A 460 -13.15 10.57 13.57
CA TYR A 460 -11.69 10.67 13.62
C TYR A 460 -11.22 12.05 14.09
N LEU A 461 -11.90 13.12 13.68
CA LEU A 461 -11.64 14.48 14.19
C LEU A 461 -11.84 14.56 15.71
N LEU A 462 -12.94 14.00 16.22
CA LEU A 462 -13.27 14.05 17.64
C LEU A 462 -12.34 13.18 18.48
N SER A 463 -11.99 11.99 18.00
CA SER A 463 -11.19 11.01 18.74
C SER A 463 -9.67 11.19 18.56
N CYS A 464 -9.21 11.85 17.49
CA CYS A 464 -7.80 12.18 17.26
C CYS A 464 -7.61 13.57 16.60
N PRO A 465 -7.87 14.69 17.32
CA PRO A 465 -7.67 16.04 16.79
C PRO A 465 -6.26 16.29 16.28
N ASP A 466 -5.22 15.68 16.88
CA ASP A 466 -3.86 15.83 16.36
C ASP A 466 -3.79 15.41 14.89
N ALA A 467 -4.36 14.28 14.48
CA ALA A 467 -4.32 13.82 13.10
C ALA A 467 -5.14 14.69 12.12
N MET A 468 -6.26 15.27 12.59
CA MET A 468 -7.29 15.85 11.71
C MET A 468 -7.45 17.37 11.82
N ALA A 469 -6.99 18.03 12.89
CA ALA A 469 -7.24 19.45 13.17
C ALA A 469 -5.96 20.30 13.12
N ARG A 470 -5.17 20.13 12.05
CA ARG A 470 -3.97 20.92 11.80
C ARG A 470 -3.85 21.35 10.34
N HIS A 471 -3.31 22.56 10.13
CA HIS A 471 -2.97 23.13 8.83
C HIS A 471 -4.15 23.23 7.85
N TRP A 472 -5.31 23.65 8.34
CA TRP A 472 -6.48 23.86 7.49
C TRP A 472 -6.38 25.21 6.77
N ILE A 473 -6.94 25.26 5.56
CA ILE A 473 -7.23 26.51 4.85
C ILE A 473 -8.70 26.85 5.10
N PHE A 474 -8.95 27.96 5.78
CA PHE A 474 -10.29 28.40 6.16
C PHE A 474 -10.78 29.52 5.26
N ASN A 475 -12.06 29.47 4.91
CA ASN A 475 -12.76 30.60 4.32
C ASN A 475 -12.91 31.69 5.39
N ARG A 476 -12.44 32.90 5.08
CA ARG A 476 -12.47 34.03 6.02
C ARG A 476 -13.88 34.35 6.50
N TYR A 477 -14.85 34.39 5.59
CA TYR A 477 -16.23 34.77 5.93
C TYR A 477 -16.91 33.68 6.75
N ALA A 478 -16.73 32.41 6.37
CA ALA A 478 -17.23 31.29 7.17
C ALA A 478 -16.66 31.29 8.59
N ALA A 479 -15.37 31.60 8.74
CA ALA A 479 -14.76 31.73 10.06
C ALA A 479 -15.36 32.90 10.88
N ILE A 480 -15.63 34.04 10.25
CA ILE A 480 -16.28 35.19 10.91
C ILE A 480 -17.71 34.83 11.34
N ASP A 481 -18.48 34.20 10.45
CA ASP A 481 -19.87 33.80 10.68
C ASP A 481 -19.97 32.75 11.80
N ALA A 482 -18.99 31.84 11.88
CA ALA A 482 -18.85 30.88 12.98
C ALA A 482 -18.40 31.51 14.32
N GLY A 483 -18.10 32.82 14.36
CA GLY A 483 -17.71 33.54 15.58
C GLY A 483 -16.21 33.78 15.75
N ARG A 484 -15.41 33.69 14.68
CA ARG A 484 -13.94 33.90 14.64
C ARG A 484 -13.20 32.87 15.53
N PHE A 485 -12.00 33.14 16.04
CA PHE A 485 -11.31 32.27 17.01
C PHE A 485 -11.75 32.57 18.46
N ASP A 486 -11.97 31.53 19.26
CA ASP A 486 -12.30 31.68 20.68
C ASP A 486 -11.03 31.74 21.54
N GLU A 487 -10.84 32.86 22.23
CA GLU A 487 -9.65 33.14 23.05
C GLU A 487 -9.54 32.22 24.28
N ARG A 488 -10.59 31.45 24.62
CA ARG A 488 -10.60 30.51 25.77
C ARG A 488 -9.88 29.19 25.50
N TYR A 489 -9.55 28.90 24.24
CA TYR A 489 -8.91 27.65 23.79
C TYR A 489 -7.63 27.92 22.97
N PRO A 490 -6.64 28.65 23.50
CA PRO A 490 -5.46 29.09 22.77
C PRO A 490 -4.60 27.94 22.19
N GLN A 491 -4.67 26.73 22.74
CA GLN A 491 -3.95 25.55 22.24
C GLN A 491 -4.79 24.64 21.33
N ALA A 492 -6.05 24.98 21.06
CA ALA A 492 -6.97 24.18 20.24
C ALA A 492 -7.75 25.04 19.22
N LEU A 493 -7.14 26.12 18.73
CA LEU A 493 -7.79 27.13 17.89
C LEU A 493 -8.43 26.55 16.61
N GLU A 494 -7.69 25.70 15.88
CA GLU A 494 -8.22 25.08 14.66
C GLU A 494 -9.34 24.10 14.99
N LEU A 495 -9.16 23.21 15.98
CA LEU A 495 -10.19 22.27 16.42
C LEU A 495 -11.48 22.99 16.84
N ASP A 496 -11.38 24.03 17.67
CA ASP A 496 -12.52 24.80 18.15
C ASP A 496 -13.30 25.46 17.00
N LEU A 497 -12.58 26.04 16.03
CA LEU A 497 -13.18 26.65 14.85
C LEU A 497 -13.84 25.61 13.94
N ILE A 498 -13.19 24.48 13.66
CA ILE A 498 -13.74 23.39 12.84
C ILE A 498 -15.04 22.88 13.48
N LEU A 499 -15.05 22.64 14.79
CA LEU A 499 -16.25 22.16 15.47
C LEU A 499 -17.39 23.19 15.46
N ARG A 500 -17.09 24.50 15.53
CA ARG A 500 -18.11 25.55 15.40
C ARG A 500 -18.65 25.68 13.97
N LEU A 501 -17.82 25.47 12.96
CA LEU A 501 -18.28 25.34 11.57
C LEU A 501 -19.26 24.17 11.43
N ILE A 502 -18.97 23.03 12.06
CA ILE A 502 -19.86 21.85 12.06
C ILE A 502 -21.17 22.12 12.80
N GLU A 503 -21.12 22.81 13.93
CA GLU A 503 -22.30 23.18 14.71
C GLU A 503 -23.23 24.14 13.96
N HIS A 504 -22.67 25.03 13.13
CA HIS A 504 -23.43 26.05 12.40
C HIS A 504 -24.08 25.52 11.11
N ASP A 505 -23.32 24.86 10.22
CA ASP A 505 -23.82 24.42 8.90
C ASP A 505 -23.62 22.92 8.61
N GLY A 506 -23.32 22.10 9.61
CA GLY A 506 -23.09 20.66 9.41
C GLY A 506 -21.75 20.36 8.73
N LEU A 507 -21.66 19.22 8.05
CA LEU A 507 -20.41 18.72 7.46
C LEU A 507 -20.13 19.27 6.05
N ASP A 508 -21.13 19.87 5.40
CA ASP A 508 -21.03 20.32 4.01
C ASP A 508 -19.99 21.44 3.84
N GLY A 509 -19.20 21.37 2.76
CA GLY A 509 -18.15 22.35 2.48
C GLY A 509 -16.87 22.20 3.32
N LEU A 510 -16.71 21.10 4.05
CA LEU A 510 -15.43 20.65 4.62
C LEU A 510 -14.76 19.69 3.63
N GLU A 511 -13.76 20.18 2.92
CA GLU A 511 -13.19 19.48 1.77
C GLU A 511 -11.80 18.91 2.09
N HIS A 512 -11.48 17.78 1.47
CA HIS A 512 -10.16 17.16 1.52
C HIS A 512 -9.46 17.25 0.17
N ILE A 513 -8.13 17.43 0.19
CA ILE A 513 -7.26 17.23 -0.96
C ILE A 513 -6.28 16.09 -0.65
N ALA A 514 -6.42 15.00 -1.39
CA ALA A 514 -5.47 13.89 -1.42
C ALA A 514 -4.15 14.30 -2.13
N GLU A 515 -3.39 15.21 -1.51
CA GLU A 515 -2.04 15.62 -1.90
C GLU A 515 -1.34 16.33 -0.74
N PRO A 516 -0.07 16.01 -0.43
CA PRO A 516 0.63 16.70 0.63
C PRO A 516 0.73 18.19 0.42
N LEU A 517 0.15 18.98 1.35
CA LEU A 517 0.19 20.44 1.34
C LEU A 517 1.35 20.98 2.16
N VAL A 518 1.61 20.36 3.32
CA VAL A 518 2.62 20.81 4.28
C VAL A 518 3.63 19.70 4.56
N THR A 519 4.89 20.07 4.63
CA THR A 519 5.93 19.27 5.28
C THR A 519 6.25 19.91 6.63
N TYR A 520 6.11 19.16 7.71
CA TYR A 520 6.29 19.65 9.08
C TYR A 520 7.13 18.70 9.92
N ARG A 521 7.60 19.18 11.07
CA ARG A 521 8.26 18.33 12.06
C ARG A 521 7.26 18.01 13.18
N PRO A 522 6.93 16.73 13.42
CA PRO A 522 6.02 16.37 14.50
C PRO A 522 6.66 16.70 15.86
N GLU A 523 5.86 17.27 16.76
CA GLU A 523 6.22 17.43 18.16
C GLU A 523 5.82 16.18 18.97
N PRO A 524 6.46 15.93 20.13
CA PRO A 524 6.01 14.88 21.04
C PRO A 524 4.53 15.03 21.37
N ARG A 525 3.77 13.93 21.32
CA ARG A 525 2.35 13.94 21.68
C ARG A 525 2.20 14.06 23.20
N GLU A 526 1.81 15.24 23.66
CA GLU A 526 1.46 15.53 25.05
C GLU A 526 -0.03 15.86 25.17
N SER A 527 -0.64 15.60 26.32
CA SER A 527 -2.04 15.94 26.59
C SER A 527 -2.30 17.43 26.39
N ASN A 528 -3.44 17.76 25.75
CA ASN A 528 -3.85 19.14 25.50
C ASN A 528 -5.18 19.45 26.22
N PRO A 529 -5.16 20.17 27.36
CA PRO A 529 -6.37 20.49 28.11
C PRO A 529 -7.39 21.32 27.33
N ASP A 530 -6.96 22.11 26.34
CA ASP A 530 -7.85 22.94 25.55
C ASP A 530 -8.65 22.10 24.56
N GLU A 531 -8.08 21.02 24.01
CA GLU A 531 -8.81 20.05 23.19
C GLU A 531 -9.93 19.39 23.99
N VAL A 532 -9.64 18.91 25.21
CA VAL A 532 -10.66 18.32 26.10
C VAL A 532 -11.79 19.30 26.39
N ARG A 533 -11.47 20.56 26.74
CA ARG A 533 -12.50 21.58 27.00
C ARG A 533 -13.29 21.95 25.74
N THR A 534 -12.66 21.94 24.57
CA THR A 534 -13.31 22.21 23.28
C THR A 534 -14.28 21.08 22.90
N LEU A 535 -13.85 19.83 23.03
CA LEU A 535 -14.70 18.64 22.80
C LEU A 535 -15.87 18.60 23.79
N GLN A 536 -15.64 18.94 25.06
CA GLN A 536 -16.70 19.03 26.06
C GLN A 536 -17.72 20.12 25.70
N ARG A 537 -17.27 21.29 25.22
CA ARG A 537 -18.14 22.36 24.71
C ARG A 537 -18.94 21.88 23.50
N HIS A 538 -18.31 21.16 22.57
CA HIS A 538 -18.98 20.58 21.41
C HIS A 538 -20.11 19.64 21.80
N LEU A 539 -19.88 18.74 22.76
CA LEU A 539 -20.92 17.86 23.29
C LEU A 539 -22.13 18.66 23.82
N VAL A 540 -21.88 19.70 24.61
CA VAL A 540 -22.96 20.56 25.14
C VAL A 540 -23.69 21.31 24.02
N ALA A 541 -22.97 21.86 23.04
CA ALA A 541 -23.56 22.55 21.88
C ALA A 541 -24.46 21.62 21.04
N ARG A 542 -24.14 20.32 21.03
CA ARG A 542 -24.89 19.25 20.36
C ARG A 542 -25.99 18.63 21.25
N ASN A 543 -26.31 19.27 22.38
CA ASN A 543 -27.31 18.85 23.39
C ASN A 543 -26.96 17.58 24.19
N TYR A 544 -25.70 17.16 24.21
CA TYR A 544 -25.19 16.09 25.07
C TYR A 544 -24.71 16.65 26.42
N VAL A 545 -25.63 17.18 27.21
CA VAL A 545 -25.34 17.86 28.49
C VAL A 545 -24.69 16.97 29.55
N ASN A 546 -24.91 15.65 29.47
CA ASN A 546 -24.29 14.65 30.35
C ASN A 546 -23.07 13.97 29.69
N GLY A 547 -22.68 14.43 28.51
CA GLY A 547 -21.56 13.85 27.78
C GLY A 547 -20.23 14.10 28.47
N GLN A 548 -19.29 13.18 28.29
CA GLN A 548 -17.95 13.22 28.88
C GLN A 548 -16.89 12.94 27.81
N VAL A 549 -15.75 13.59 27.94
CA VAL A 549 -14.56 13.36 27.12
C VAL A 549 -13.52 12.65 27.97
N LEU A 550 -13.16 11.43 27.57
CA LEU A 550 -12.13 10.63 28.24
C LEU A 550 -10.88 10.61 27.37
N GLU A 551 -9.76 11.11 27.90
CA GLU A 551 -8.46 10.95 27.26
C GLU A 551 -7.93 9.53 27.55
N THR A 552 -7.88 8.68 26.53
CA THR A 552 -7.43 7.28 26.68
C THR A 552 -5.91 7.17 26.57
N ARG A 553 -5.29 8.08 25.81
CA ARG A 553 -3.86 8.29 25.62
C ARG A 553 -3.64 9.77 25.27
N PRO A 554 -2.42 10.33 25.39
CA PRO A 554 -2.17 11.72 24.99
C PRO A 554 -2.78 12.05 23.62
N ARG A 555 -3.73 13.00 23.60
CA ARG A 555 -4.48 13.48 22.42
C ARG A 555 -5.31 12.42 21.67
N HIS A 556 -5.72 11.37 22.37
CA HIS A 556 -6.68 10.37 21.92
C HIS A 556 -7.89 10.38 22.85
N TYR A 557 -9.06 10.63 22.29
CA TYR A 557 -10.27 10.86 23.06
C TYR A 557 -11.34 9.83 22.75
N GLN A 558 -12.00 9.34 23.79
CA GLN A 558 -13.25 8.61 23.69
C GLN A 558 -14.37 9.53 24.18
N LEU A 559 -15.35 9.78 23.31
CA LEU A 559 -16.51 10.61 23.64
C LEU A 559 -17.64 9.71 24.12
N GLN A 560 -18.06 9.90 25.36
CA GLN A 560 -19.28 9.30 25.91
C GLN A 560 -20.40 10.33 25.80
N TYR A 561 -21.43 10.06 25.00
CA TYR A 561 -22.48 11.05 24.70
C TYR A 561 -23.52 11.20 25.83
N GLY A 562 -23.55 10.28 26.81
CA GLY A 562 -24.37 10.41 28.00
C GLY A 562 -25.88 10.44 27.71
N HIS A 563 -26.33 9.62 26.76
CA HIS A 563 -27.73 9.52 26.34
C HIS A 563 -28.65 9.23 27.54
N ALA A 564 -29.79 9.92 27.62
CA ALA A 564 -30.78 9.67 28.66
C ALA A 564 -31.61 8.40 28.42
N GLY A 565 -31.73 7.98 27.15
CA GLY A 565 -32.47 6.80 26.75
C GLY A 565 -31.71 5.51 27.03
N GLN A 566 -32.47 4.47 27.38
CA GLN A 566 -32.00 3.08 27.39
C GLN A 566 -32.87 2.28 26.43
N PRO A 567 -32.63 2.37 25.11
CA PRO A 567 -33.44 1.69 24.09
C PRO A 567 -33.28 0.17 24.17
N LYS A 568 -34.32 -0.58 23.76
CA LYS A 568 -34.19 -2.04 23.70
C LYS A 568 -33.36 -2.44 22.47
N VAL A 569 -32.44 -3.41 22.62
CA VAL A 569 -31.66 -3.98 21.50
C VAL A 569 -32.16 -5.39 21.18
N SER A 570 -32.47 -5.68 19.92
CA SER A 570 -32.72 -7.04 19.44
C SER A 570 -31.47 -7.58 18.75
N ILE A 571 -30.80 -8.53 19.40
CA ILE A 571 -29.62 -9.21 18.89
C ILE A 571 -30.07 -10.37 18.01
N ILE A 572 -29.82 -10.28 16.71
CA ILE A 572 -30.21 -11.28 15.72
C ILE A 572 -29.00 -12.16 15.42
N VAL A 573 -29.10 -13.45 15.74
CA VAL A 573 -28.08 -14.46 15.44
C VAL A 573 -28.68 -15.47 14.48
N THR A 574 -28.18 -15.50 13.24
CA THR A 574 -28.61 -16.47 12.23
C THR A 574 -27.75 -17.72 12.30
N SER A 575 -28.33 -18.92 12.29
CA SER A 575 -27.57 -20.17 12.35
C SER A 575 -28.19 -21.29 11.52
N ARG A 576 -27.33 -22.19 11.03
CA ARG A 576 -27.71 -23.50 10.48
C ARG A 576 -26.60 -24.50 10.80
N ASP A 577 -26.92 -25.55 11.55
CA ASP A 577 -26.02 -26.68 11.87
C ASP A 577 -24.65 -26.30 12.49
N GLN A 578 -24.51 -25.09 13.05
CA GLN A 578 -23.26 -24.57 13.62
C GLN A 578 -23.34 -24.50 15.15
N ILE A 579 -23.78 -25.60 15.77
CA ILE A 579 -24.20 -25.59 17.19
C ILE A 579 -23.11 -25.11 18.15
N LEU A 580 -21.86 -25.55 17.98
CA LEU A 580 -20.76 -25.15 18.87
C LEU A 580 -20.50 -23.64 18.85
N MET A 581 -20.56 -23.03 17.65
CA MET A 581 -20.35 -21.59 17.48
C MET A 581 -21.54 -20.82 18.04
N LEU A 582 -22.76 -21.24 17.68
CA LEU A 582 -23.99 -20.63 18.17
C LEU A 582 -24.08 -20.64 19.70
N GLN A 583 -23.80 -21.79 20.32
CA GLN A 583 -23.83 -21.95 21.77
C GLN A 583 -22.83 -20.99 22.43
N ARG A 584 -21.57 -20.98 21.98
CA ARG A 584 -20.54 -20.08 22.52
C ARG A 584 -20.92 -18.61 22.37
N CYS A 585 -21.48 -18.23 21.23
CA CYS A 585 -21.95 -16.87 20.97
C CYS A 585 -23.03 -16.47 21.99
N VAL A 586 -24.10 -17.27 22.08
CA VAL A 586 -25.24 -17.00 22.98
C VAL A 586 -24.83 -17.01 24.46
N GLU A 587 -24.00 -17.97 24.88
CA GLU A 587 -23.47 -18.04 26.25
C GLU A 587 -22.63 -16.80 26.58
N SER A 588 -21.75 -16.37 25.68
CA SER A 588 -20.92 -15.17 25.91
C SER A 588 -21.76 -13.89 26.03
N ILE A 589 -22.85 -13.77 25.26
CA ILE A 589 -23.78 -12.64 25.37
C ILE A 589 -24.45 -12.66 26.74
N LEU A 590 -25.02 -13.81 27.15
CA LEU A 590 -25.72 -13.94 28.43
C LEU A 590 -24.80 -13.75 29.64
N GLU A 591 -23.56 -14.24 29.57
CA GLU A 591 -22.60 -14.16 30.68
C GLU A 591 -22.00 -12.77 30.84
N LYS A 592 -21.64 -12.09 29.74
CA LYS A 592 -20.85 -10.86 29.79
C LYS A 592 -21.68 -9.59 29.74
N THR A 593 -22.82 -9.58 29.05
CA THR A 593 -23.54 -8.33 28.75
C THR A 593 -24.16 -7.72 30.01
N THR A 594 -23.70 -6.53 30.40
CA THR A 594 -24.27 -5.78 31.54
C THR A 594 -25.44 -4.88 31.16
N TYR A 595 -25.59 -4.54 29.88
CA TYR A 595 -26.74 -3.78 29.39
C TYR A 595 -28.05 -4.54 29.67
N PRO A 596 -29.05 -3.95 30.34
CA PRO A 596 -30.20 -4.72 30.84
C PRO A 596 -31.32 -4.94 29.81
N ARG A 597 -31.40 -4.09 28.76
CA ARG A 597 -32.55 -4.06 27.85
C ARG A 597 -32.21 -4.66 26.49
N TYR A 598 -32.02 -5.97 26.43
CA TYR A 598 -31.85 -6.67 25.17
C TYR A 598 -32.72 -7.93 25.08
N GLU A 599 -32.91 -8.42 23.86
CA GLU A 599 -33.37 -9.77 23.56
C GLU A 599 -32.44 -10.41 22.54
N ILE A 600 -32.35 -11.74 22.56
CA ILE A 600 -31.63 -12.55 21.58
C ILE A 600 -32.67 -13.28 20.72
N LEU A 601 -32.63 -13.06 19.41
CA LEU A 601 -33.42 -13.76 18.41
C LEU A 601 -32.50 -14.71 17.65
N ILE A 602 -32.62 -16.00 17.96
CA ILE A 602 -31.91 -17.05 17.25
C ILE A 602 -32.75 -17.43 16.03
N ALA A 603 -32.34 -16.97 14.85
CA ALA A 603 -32.99 -17.30 13.59
C ALA A 603 -32.38 -18.59 13.03
N ASP A 604 -33.07 -19.70 13.28
CA ASP A 604 -32.69 -21.02 12.81
C ASP A 604 -33.11 -21.19 11.35
N ASN A 605 -32.12 -21.28 10.46
CA ASN A 605 -32.30 -21.40 9.02
C ASN A 605 -32.36 -22.87 8.59
N ASP A 606 -33.34 -23.59 9.13
CA ASP A 606 -33.63 -24.99 8.79
C ASP A 606 -32.45 -25.94 9.16
N SER A 607 -32.05 -25.92 10.44
CA SER A 607 -31.03 -26.86 10.95
C SER A 607 -31.52 -28.30 10.92
N GLU A 608 -30.68 -29.20 10.42
CA GLU A 608 -30.93 -30.63 10.29
C GLU A 608 -30.06 -31.47 11.24
N ASP A 609 -28.96 -30.91 11.76
CA ASP A 609 -28.10 -31.58 12.75
C ASP A 609 -28.90 -31.90 14.01
N PRO A 610 -29.02 -33.19 14.41
CA PRO A 610 -29.75 -33.59 15.60
C PRO A 610 -29.32 -32.85 16.87
N LEU A 611 -28.03 -32.54 17.01
CA LEU A 611 -27.52 -31.80 18.18
C LEU A 611 -27.98 -30.34 18.17
N ALA A 612 -27.97 -29.69 17.01
CA ALA A 612 -28.46 -28.32 16.87
C ALA A 612 -29.97 -28.25 17.16
N VAL A 613 -30.75 -29.18 16.60
CA VAL A 613 -32.20 -29.25 16.81
C VAL A 613 -32.54 -29.49 18.29
N GLU A 614 -31.89 -30.46 18.92
CA GLU A 614 -32.09 -30.77 20.35
C GLU A 614 -31.76 -29.57 21.24
N TRP A 615 -30.64 -28.90 20.99
CA TRP A 615 -30.25 -27.72 21.78
C TRP A 615 -31.24 -26.57 21.62
N LEU A 616 -31.67 -26.27 20.38
CA LEU A 616 -32.65 -25.21 20.12
C LEU A 616 -34.00 -25.50 20.80
N LEU A 617 -34.46 -26.76 20.77
CA LEU A 617 -35.66 -27.18 21.51
C LEU A 617 -35.48 -27.02 23.03
N GLY A 618 -34.27 -27.30 23.54
CA GLY A 618 -33.90 -27.05 24.93
C GLY A 618 -33.99 -25.57 25.30
N VAL A 619 -33.45 -24.68 24.46
CA VAL A 619 -33.54 -23.21 24.64
C VAL A 619 -35.00 -22.76 24.64
N GLU A 620 -35.82 -23.24 23.71
CA GLU A 620 -37.27 -22.96 23.67
C GLU A 620 -37.99 -23.43 24.94
N ALA A 621 -37.64 -24.63 25.44
CA ALA A 621 -38.24 -25.21 26.63
C ALA A 621 -37.86 -24.48 27.93
N MET A 622 -36.71 -23.82 27.98
CA MET A 622 -36.30 -23.00 29.14
C MET A 622 -37.17 -21.74 29.31
N GLN A 623 -37.88 -21.31 28.27
CA GLN A 623 -38.77 -20.13 28.30
C GLN A 623 -38.08 -18.87 28.86
N LEU A 624 -36.80 -18.66 28.50
CA LEU A 624 -36.05 -17.48 28.91
C LEU A 624 -36.69 -16.24 28.27
N GLU A 625 -37.12 -15.26 29.07
CA GLU A 625 -37.72 -14.03 28.53
C GLU A 625 -36.79 -13.28 27.56
N GLN A 626 -35.48 -13.43 27.74
CA GLN A 626 -34.45 -12.76 26.95
C GLN A 626 -34.07 -13.50 25.66
N VAL A 627 -34.44 -14.78 25.48
CA VAL A 627 -33.99 -15.60 24.33
C VAL A 627 -35.19 -16.21 23.62
N ARG A 628 -35.29 -15.96 22.31
CA ARG A 628 -36.35 -16.51 21.46
C ARG A 628 -35.73 -17.19 20.25
N VAL A 629 -36.22 -18.38 19.94
CA VAL A 629 -35.88 -19.11 18.72
C VAL A 629 -36.95 -18.84 17.68
N LEU A 630 -36.52 -18.48 16.46
CA LEU A 630 -37.36 -18.27 15.29
C LEU A 630 -36.97 -19.33 14.25
N ARG A 631 -37.88 -20.27 13.98
CA ARG A 631 -37.68 -21.31 12.96
C ARG A 631 -38.05 -20.76 11.58
N CYS A 632 -37.11 -20.78 10.65
CA CYS A 632 -37.40 -20.42 9.26
C CYS A 632 -38.26 -21.51 8.60
N PRO A 633 -39.21 -21.15 7.73
CA PRO A 633 -40.13 -22.11 7.12
C PRO A 633 -39.48 -23.03 6.07
N ALA A 634 -38.33 -22.63 5.55
CA ALA A 634 -37.47 -23.37 4.63
C ALA A 634 -36.08 -22.73 4.67
N GLN A 635 -35.08 -23.40 4.08
CA GLN A 635 -33.78 -22.80 3.85
C GLN A 635 -33.90 -21.50 3.02
N MET A 636 -33.37 -20.42 3.59
CA MET A 636 -33.36 -19.07 3.01
C MET A 636 -31.92 -18.55 2.91
N SER A 637 -31.72 -17.48 2.14
CA SER A 637 -30.43 -16.79 2.11
C SER A 637 -30.14 -16.09 3.43
N ARG A 638 -28.88 -15.70 3.67
CA ARG A 638 -28.50 -14.95 4.88
C ARG A 638 -29.30 -13.66 5.01
N SER A 639 -29.39 -12.86 3.95
CA SER A 639 -30.16 -11.61 3.95
C SER A 639 -31.64 -11.83 4.27
N ALA A 640 -32.26 -12.84 3.65
CA ALA A 640 -33.68 -13.13 3.87
C ALA A 640 -33.95 -13.65 5.30
N THR A 641 -33.02 -14.42 5.87
CA THR A 641 -33.07 -14.88 7.26
C THR A 641 -32.97 -13.69 8.23
N CYS A 642 -32.03 -12.77 8.02
CA CYS A 642 -31.91 -11.54 8.81
C CYS A 642 -33.18 -10.69 8.71
N ASN A 643 -33.73 -10.49 7.50
CA ASN A 643 -34.96 -9.72 7.29
C ASN A 643 -36.17 -10.36 7.97
N LEU A 644 -36.27 -11.69 7.96
CA LEU A 644 -37.33 -12.39 8.69
C LEU A 644 -37.20 -12.16 10.20
N ALA A 645 -36.01 -12.34 10.75
CA ALA A 645 -35.76 -12.12 12.18
C ALA A 645 -36.03 -10.67 12.60
N ALA A 646 -35.63 -9.69 11.78
CA ALA A 646 -35.87 -8.28 12.00
C ALA A 646 -37.37 -7.95 12.12
N ARG A 647 -38.24 -8.58 11.32
CA ARG A 647 -39.70 -8.40 11.42
C ARG A 647 -40.31 -8.90 12.74
N HIS A 648 -39.63 -9.81 13.44
CA HIS A 648 -40.04 -10.36 14.72
C HIS A 648 -39.36 -9.70 15.93
N ALA A 649 -38.45 -8.77 15.67
CA ALA A 649 -37.73 -7.99 16.66
C ALA A 649 -38.61 -6.92 17.29
N THR A 650 -38.33 -6.62 18.56
CA THR A 650 -39.08 -5.63 19.35
C THR A 650 -38.19 -4.51 19.89
N GLY A 651 -36.89 -4.56 19.60
CA GLY A 651 -35.90 -3.55 19.96
C GLY A 651 -36.04 -2.30 19.09
N ASP A 652 -35.65 -1.16 19.66
CA ASP A 652 -35.48 0.10 18.94
C ASP A 652 -34.24 0.05 18.03
N TYR A 653 -33.29 -0.82 18.36
CA TYR A 653 -32.10 -1.14 17.57
C TYR A 653 -32.04 -2.63 17.26
N LEU A 654 -31.60 -2.95 16.05
CA LEU A 654 -31.23 -4.29 15.62
C LEU A 654 -29.72 -4.41 15.67
N LEU A 655 -29.22 -5.52 16.19
CA LEU A 655 -27.82 -5.92 16.11
C LEU A 655 -27.72 -7.21 15.32
N LEU A 656 -27.22 -7.15 14.09
CA LEU A 656 -26.89 -8.33 13.30
C LEU A 656 -25.57 -8.89 13.81
N LEU A 657 -25.58 -10.12 14.32
CA LEU A 657 -24.43 -10.75 14.95
C LEU A 657 -24.17 -12.13 14.35
N SER A 658 -22.93 -12.37 13.94
CA SER A 658 -22.50 -13.69 13.43
C SER A 658 -22.43 -14.70 14.58
N PRO A 659 -22.89 -15.95 14.36
CA PRO A 659 -22.74 -17.02 15.36
C PRO A 659 -21.28 -17.37 15.64
N HIS A 660 -20.33 -16.93 14.81
CA HIS A 660 -18.90 -17.15 14.98
C HIS A 660 -18.23 -16.15 15.94
N THR A 661 -19.01 -15.27 16.57
CA THR A 661 -18.49 -14.25 17.48
C THR A 661 -18.56 -14.67 18.94
N ALA A 662 -17.71 -14.09 19.78
CA ALA A 662 -17.83 -14.16 21.24
C ALA A 662 -17.53 -12.80 21.89
N VAL A 663 -18.33 -12.44 22.89
CA VAL A 663 -18.21 -11.19 23.66
C VAL A 663 -17.02 -11.28 24.62
N LEU A 664 -16.14 -10.28 24.59
CA LEU A 664 -14.95 -10.21 25.45
C LEU A 664 -15.10 -9.29 26.67
N HIS A 665 -15.89 -8.22 26.52
CA HIS A 665 -16.06 -7.17 27.52
C HIS A 665 -17.54 -6.91 27.80
N ASP A 666 -17.85 -6.49 29.01
CA ASP A 666 -19.21 -6.39 29.52
C ASP A 666 -20.00 -5.19 28.98
N ASN A 667 -19.32 -4.06 28.77
CA ASN A 667 -19.84 -2.78 28.28
C ASN A 667 -19.95 -2.68 26.74
N TRP A 668 -19.86 -3.79 26.02
CA TRP A 668 -19.81 -3.81 24.55
C TRP A 668 -21.08 -3.23 23.89
N LEU A 669 -22.27 -3.56 24.40
CA LEU A 669 -23.53 -2.96 23.90
C LEU A 669 -23.63 -1.46 24.22
N ASP A 670 -23.17 -1.04 25.40
CA ASP A 670 -23.14 0.38 25.76
C ASP A 670 -22.27 1.19 24.80
N ASN A 671 -21.11 0.65 24.41
CA ASN A 671 -20.21 1.30 23.45
C ASN A 671 -20.82 1.37 22.04
N LEU A 672 -21.54 0.34 21.58
CA LEU A 672 -22.27 0.41 20.30
C LEU A 672 -23.41 1.44 20.37
N LEU A 673 -24.20 1.42 21.44
CA LEU A 673 -25.33 2.35 21.66
C LEU A 673 -24.89 3.79 21.89
N ASN A 674 -23.68 4.02 22.39
CA ASN A 674 -23.09 5.34 22.54
C ASN A 674 -23.07 6.08 21.18
N HIS A 675 -22.72 5.37 20.11
CA HIS A 675 -22.73 5.92 18.75
C HIS A 675 -24.09 5.76 18.06
N ALA A 676 -24.77 4.62 18.21
CA ALA A 676 -25.99 4.33 17.45
C ALA A 676 -27.15 5.30 17.76
N GLN A 677 -27.18 5.87 18.97
CA GLN A 677 -28.19 6.84 19.38
C GLN A 677 -27.95 8.27 18.86
N ARG A 678 -26.83 8.54 18.18
CA ARG A 678 -26.57 9.83 17.54
C ARG A 678 -27.47 10.00 16.31
N PRO A 679 -28.19 11.11 16.14
CA PRO A 679 -29.12 11.29 15.01
C PRO A 679 -28.48 11.16 13.62
N GLU A 680 -27.22 11.60 13.49
CA GLU A 680 -26.44 11.54 12.24
C GLU A 680 -25.85 10.15 11.96
N VAL A 681 -25.87 9.22 12.91
CA VAL A 681 -25.34 7.87 12.73
C VAL A 681 -26.45 6.95 12.23
N GLY A 682 -26.11 6.10 11.26
CA GLY A 682 -27.01 5.08 10.73
C GLY A 682 -26.60 3.66 11.10
N VAL A 683 -25.29 3.37 11.11
CA VAL A 683 -24.75 2.05 11.41
C VAL A 683 -23.54 2.17 12.34
N VAL A 684 -23.40 1.20 13.27
CA VAL A 684 -22.22 1.06 14.12
C VAL A 684 -21.65 -0.35 14.02
N GLY A 685 -20.33 -0.49 13.86
CA GLY A 685 -19.61 -1.76 13.84
C GLY A 685 -18.51 -1.84 14.90
N ALA A 686 -18.09 -3.07 15.21
CA ALA A 686 -17.10 -3.40 16.24
C ALA A 686 -15.72 -3.72 15.67
N LYS A 687 -14.69 -3.68 16.53
CA LYS A 687 -13.39 -4.30 16.29
C LYS A 687 -13.51 -5.82 16.46
N LEU A 688 -13.12 -6.58 15.44
CA LEU A 688 -13.12 -8.04 15.51
C LEU A 688 -11.69 -8.57 15.52
N LEU A 689 -11.42 -9.51 16.42
CA LEU A 689 -10.13 -10.17 16.57
C LEU A 689 -10.24 -11.63 16.15
N ALA A 690 -9.25 -12.13 15.43
CA ALA A 690 -9.08 -13.55 15.18
C ALA A 690 -8.54 -14.27 16.44
N PRO A 691 -8.67 -15.61 16.54
CA PRO A 691 -8.19 -16.38 17.69
C PRO A 691 -6.68 -16.27 17.96
N ASP A 692 -5.88 -15.88 16.96
CA ASP A 692 -4.44 -15.65 17.09
C ASP A 692 -4.07 -14.23 17.55
N ASN A 693 -5.06 -13.45 18.04
CA ASN A 693 -4.91 -12.08 18.52
C ASN A 693 -4.46 -11.09 17.42
N THR A 694 -4.81 -11.38 16.17
CA THR A 694 -4.71 -10.43 15.06
C THR A 694 -6.04 -9.76 14.76
N ILE A 695 -6.00 -8.62 14.07
CA ILE A 695 -7.19 -7.94 13.57
C ILE A 695 -7.82 -8.79 12.47
N ASP A 696 -9.08 -9.16 12.67
CA ASP A 696 -9.91 -9.74 11.61
C ASP A 696 -10.72 -8.63 10.90
N HIS A 697 -11.25 -7.67 11.66
CA HIS A 697 -11.99 -6.54 11.09
C HIS A 697 -11.80 -5.23 11.87
N ALA A 698 -11.54 -4.16 11.13
CA ALA A 698 -11.39 -2.79 11.65
C ALA A 698 -11.97 -1.74 10.68
N GLY A 699 -13.20 -1.96 10.22
CA GLY A 699 -13.81 -1.21 9.11
C GLY A 699 -13.50 -1.83 7.74
N LEU A 700 -14.36 -1.55 6.75
CA LEU A 700 -14.19 -1.98 5.35
C LEU A 700 -13.93 -0.76 4.45
N VAL A 701 -13.00 -0.95 3.53
CA VAL A 701 -12.75 -0.06 2.39
C VAL A 701 -13.13 -0.76 1.09
N LEU A 702 -13.58 0.00 0.10
CA LEU A 702 -14.04 -0.49 -1.18
C LEU A 702 -12.92 -0.47 -2.22
N GLY A 703 -12.96 -1.41 -3.16
CA GLY A 703 -12.12 -1.38 -4.36
C GLY A 703 -10.63 -1.72 -4.14
N LEU A 704 -10.24 -2.15 -2.94
CA LEU A 704 -8.90 -2.64 -2.62
C LEU A 704 -8.84 -4.15 -2.84
N GLU A 705 -8.19 -4.63 -3.90
CA GLU A 705 -8.10 -6.05 -4.31
C GLU A 705 -9.44 -6.74 -4.69
N ALA A 706 -10.52 -6.46 -3.96
CA ALA A 706 -11.87 -7.00 -4.09
C ALA A 706 -12.92 -5.87 -3.98
N PRO A 707 -14.23 -6.12 -4.17
CA PRO A 707 -15.26 -5.09 -4.01
C PRO A 707 -15.24 -4.38 -2.65
N ALA A 708 -14.95 -5.11 -1.58
CA ALA A 708 -14.78 -4.59 -0.21
C ALA A 708 -13.75 -5.43 0.56
N THR A 709 -12.88 -4.78 1.32
CA THR A 709 -11.70 -5.39 1.95
C THR A 709 -11.44 -4.83 3.35
N HIS A 710 -10.87 -5.68 4.21
CA HIS A 710 -10.51 -5.36 5.59
C HIS A 710 -9.11 -4.70 5.63
N LEU A 711 -9.06 -3.37 5.69
CA LEU A 711 -7.85 -2.57 5.45
C LEU A 711 -6.63 -2.99 6.32
N LEU A 712 -6.84 -3.26 7.60
CA LEU A 712 -5.77 -3.52 8.57
C LEU A 712 -5.82 -4.95 9.12
N SER A 713 -6.42 -5.86 8.35
CA SER A 713 -6.49 -7.28 8.69
C SER A 713 -5.10 -7.91 8.84
N GLY A 714 -4.94 -8.84 9.78
CA GLY A 714 -3.68 -9.54 10.05
C GLY A 714 -2.69 -8.76 10.94
N GLN A 715 -2.93 -7.48 11.23
CA GLN A 715 -2.10 -6.73 12.19
C GLN A 715 -2.31 -7.23 13.62
N ASN A 716 -1.34 -7.04 14.50
CA ASN A 716 -1.49 -7.35 15.92
C ASN A 716 -2.61 -6.51 16.56
N ALA A 717 -3.41 -7.09 17.46
CA ALA A 717 -4.48 -6.37 18.16
C ALA A 717 -4.04 -5.11 18.92
N ALA A 718 -2.78 -5.07 19.37
CA ALA A 718 -2.17 -3.95 20.09
C ALA A 718 -1.58 -2.86 19.16
N SER A 719 -1.52 -3.10 17.85
CA SER A 719 -1.10 -2.11 16.86
C SER A 719 -1.99 -0.86 16.95
N GLU A 720 -1.37 0.33 16.90
CA GLU A 720 -2.13 1.57 16.71
C GLU A 720 -2.65 1.69 15.27
N GLY A 721 -2.05 0.94 14.34
CA GLY A 721 -2.35 1.03 12.91
C GLY A 721 -1.82 2.32 12.29
N TYR A 722 -1.92 2.39 10.96
CA TYR A 722 -1.56 3.58 10.22
C TYR A 722 -2.34 4.80 10.71
N MET A 723 -1.63 5.88 11.05
CA MET A 723 -2.19 7.09 11.66
C MET A 723 -3.10 6.82 12.89
N GLN A 724 -2.75 5.83 13.72
CA GLN A 724 -3.46 5.51 14.97
C GLN A 724 -4.92 5.06 14.78
N ARG A 725 -5.29 4.69 13.55
CA ARG A 725 -6.66 4.36 13.14
C ARG A 725 -7.24 3.10 13.84
N LEU A 726 -6.43 2.23 14.44
CA LEU A 726 -6.93 1.03 15.15
C LEU A 726 -7.37 1.29 16.60
N VAL A 727 -7.11 2.48 17.13
CA VAL A 727 -7.34 2.82 18.55
C VAL A 727 -8.27 4.02 18.75
N VAL A 728 -8.86 4.56 17.68
CA VAL A 728 -9.83 5.67 17.71
C VAL A 728 -11.07 5.38 16.88
N ASP A 729 -12.20 5.98 17.25
CA ASP A 729 -13.45 5.91 16.48
C ASP A 729 -13.28 6.56 15.09
N GLN A 730 -13.94 5.99 14.08
CA GLN A 730 -13.84 6.47 12.70
C GLN A 730 -15.12 6.27 11.91
N ASN A 731 -15.27 7.07 10.84
CA ASN A 731 -16.26 6.84 9.81
C ASN A 731 -15.66 6.04 8.65
N TYR A 732 -16.25 4.88 8.34
CA TYR A 732 -15.85 4.02 7.22
C TYR A 732 -16.94 3.97 6.14
N SER A 733 -16.65 3.35 5.00
CA SER A 733 -17.66 3.09 3.97
C SER A 733 -18.60 1.95 4.33
N ALA A 734 -18.08 0.92 5.01
CA ALA A 734 -18.88 -0.16 5.56
C ALA A 734 -18.23 -0.77 6.80
N VAL A 735 -19.02 -1.54 7.54
CA VAL A 735 -18.58 -2.41 8.64
C VAL A 735 -19.05 -3.83 8.38
N SER A 736 -18.39 -4.81 9.00
CA SER A 736 -18.71 -6.22 8.82
C SER A 736 -20.08 -6.57 9.40
N GLY A 737 -20.88 -7.33 8.65
CA GLY A 737 -22.12 -7.93 9.14
C GLY A 737 -21.92 -9.04 10.18
N ALA A 738 -20.68 -9.30 10.62
CA ALA A 738 -20.42 -10.11 11.81
C ALA A 738 -20.81 -9.40 13.11
N CYS A 739 -20.80 -8.06 13.14
CA CYS A 739 -21.36 -7.25 14.23
C CYS A 739 -21.75 -5.86 13.69
N LEU A 740 -23.04 -5.67 13.42
CA LEU A 740 -23.59 -4.45 12.80
C LEU A 740 -24.86 -4.02 13.53
N MET A 741 -24.81 -2.84 14.18
CA MET A 741 -25.96 -2.23 14.85
C MET A 741 -26.61 -1.16 13.97
N ILE A 742 -27.94 -1.16 13.90
CA ILE A 742 -28.75 -0.20 13.12
C ILE A 742 -30.09 0.04 13.82
N ALA A 743 -30.60 1.27 13.74
CA ALA A 743 -31.94 1.58 14.25
C ALA A 743 -33.01 0.79 13.49
N SER A 744 -33.96 0.16 14.18
CA SER A 744 -34.99 -0.69 13.57
C SER A 744 -35.81 0.08 12.52
N ALA A 745 -36.18 1.33 12.84
CA ALA A 745 -36.90 2.20 11.93
C ALA A 745 -36.11 2.53 10.64
N LEU A 746 -34.78 2.64 10.72
CA LEU A 746 -33.93 2.89 9.56
C LEU A 746 -33.79 1.63 8.70
N TYR A 747 -33.62 0.47 9.34
CA TYR A 747 -33.57 -0.83 8.66
C TYR A 747 -34.85 -1.08 7.85
N ASP A 748 -36.02 -0.85 8.47
CA ASP A 748 -37.33 -0.97 7.81
C ASP A 748 -37.50 0.04 6.68
N ALA A 749 -37.11 1.31 6.89
CA ALA A 749 -37.20 2.36 5.88
C ALA A 749 -36.37 2.06 4.62
N LEU A 750 -35.26 1.33 4.78
CA LEU A 750 -34.39 0.91 3.67
C LEU A 750 -34.83 -0.43 3.04
N GLY A 751 -35.87 -1.07 3.58
CA GLY A 751 -36.33 -2.39 3.12
C GLY A 751 -35.43 -3.56 3.55
N GLY A 752 -34.60 -3.36 4.57
CA GLY A 752 -33.68 -4.35 5.10
C GLY A 752 -32.49 -4.67 4.19
N MET A 753 -31.94 -5.87 4.35
CA MET A 753 -30.84 -6.41 3.54
C MET A 753 -31.34 -6.82 2.15
N ASP A 754 -30.49 -6.69 1.14
CA ASP A 754 -30.84 -7.10 -0.24
C ASP A 754 -30.99 -8.63 -0.33
N GLU A 755 -32.15 -9.08 -0.80
CA GLU A 755 -32.46 -10.51 -1.01
C GLU A 755 -32.21 -10.98 -2.46
N GLY A 756 -31.71 -10.08 -3.32
CA GLY A 756 -31.41 -10.33 -4.73
C GLY A 756 -29.93 -10.62 -4.98
N ASP A 757 -29.24 -9.68 -5.61
CA ASP A 757 -27.85 -9.85 -6.07
C ASP A 757 -26.83 -9.98 -4.92
N PHE A 758 -27.16 -9.47 -3.73
CA PHE A 758 -26.27 -9.42 -2.54
C PHE A 758 -26.79 -10.26 -1.37
N ASN A 759 -27.56 -11.31 -1.66
CA ASN A 759 -28.26 -12.10 -0.65
C ASN A 759 -27.37 -13.01 0.21
N GLU A 760 -26.24 -13.47 -0.34
CA GLU A 760 -25.24 -14.31 0.36
C GLU A 760 -23.96 -13.53 0.71
N ALA A 761 -23.55 -12.58 -0.13
CA ALA A 761 -22.30 -11.82 0.02
C ALA A 761 -22.53 -10.33 -0.29
N LEU A 762 -21.74 -9.45 0.35
CA LEU A 762 -21.79 -7.99 0.21
C LEU A 762 -23.10 -7.31 0.65
N GLY A 763 -24.09 -8.05 1.18
CA GLY A 763 -25.36 -7.45 1.63
C GLY A 763 -25.20 -6.45 2.78
N ASP A 764 -24.23 -6.68 3.66
CA ASP A 764 -23.84 -5.77 4.75
C ASP A 764 -23.17 -4.50 4.23
N VAL A 765 -22.29 -4.63 3.24
CA VAL A 765 -21.66 -3.51 2.54
C VAL A 765 -22.72 -2.70 1.78
N ASP A 766 -23.61 -3.34 1.04
CA ASP A 766 -24.71 -2.70 0.33
C ASP A 766 -25.64 -1.92 1.28
N LEU A 767 -25.98 -2.52 2.43
CA LEU A 767 -26.78 -1.84 3.45
C LEU A 767 -26.06 -0.59 3.99
N CYS A 768 -24.76 -0.68 4.30
CA CYS A 768 -23.98 0.47 4.75
C CYS A 768 -23.94 1.59 3.70
N LEU A 769 -23.79 1.26 2.42
CA LEU A 769 -23.80 2.24 1.33
C LEU A 769 -25.17 2.89 1.14
N ARG A 770 -26.26 2.12 1.20
CA ARG A 770 -27.63 2.68 1.21
C ARG A 770 -27.89 3.58 2.40
N VAL A 771 -27.34 3.26 3.58
CA VAL A 771 -27.40 4.14 4.75
C VAL A 771 -26.65 5.44 4.48
N LYS A 772 -25.45 5.38 3.91
CA LYS A 772 -24.67 6.58 3.56
C LYS A 772 -25.38 7.47 2.54
N ASP A 773 -26.08 6.90 1.56
CA ASP A 773 -26.90 7.65 0.59
C ASP A 773 -28.03 8.47 1.26
N THR A 774 -28.41 8.17 2.51
CA THR A 774 -29.35 8.99 3.29
C THR A 774 -28.68 10.16 4.05
N GLY A 775 -27.38 10.37 3.86
CA GLY A 775 -26.60 11.39 4.57
C GLY A 775 -26.17 10.99 5.99
N ARG A 776 -26.26 9.70 6.34
CA ARG A 776 -25.91 9.17 7.66
C ARG A 776 -24.50 8.58 7.69
N LEU A 777 -23.89 8.60 8.87
CA LEU A 777 -22.56 8.06 9.13
C LEU A 777 -22.60 6.56 9.41
N VAL A 778 -21.57 5.86 8.95
CA VAL A 778 -21.24 4.49 9.36
C VAL A 778 -20.03 4.57 10.27
N VAL A 779 -20.23 4.28 11.56
CA VAL A 779 -19.20 4.42 12.60
C VAL A 779 -18.59 3.06 12.91
N TRP A 780 -17.27 2.99 12.95
CA TRP A 780 -16.55 1.87 13.54
C TRP A 780 -15.95 2.31 14.87
N THR A 781 -16.15 1.53 15.93
CA THR A 781 -15.60 1.83 17.25
C THR A 781 -14.60 0.76 17.71
N PRO A 782 -13.37 1.14 18.11
CA PRO A 782 -12.40 0.22 18.69
C PRO A 782 -12.75 -0.19 20.13
N HIS A 783 -13.72 0.48 20.75
CA HIS A 783 -14.12 0.28 22.14
C HIS A 783 -15.07 -0.92 22.32
N THR A 784 -15.61 -1.45 21.23
CA THR A 784 -16.31 -2.74 21.22
C THR A 784 -15.42 -3.78 20.56
N VAL A 785 -14.94 -4.76 21.34
CA VAL A 785 -14.06 -5.83 20.84
C VAL A 785 -14.73 -7.19 20.99
N LEU A 786 -14.82 -7.91 19.88
CA LEU A 786 -15.35 -9.28 19.85
C LEU A 786 -14.29 -10.23 19.28
N LEU A 787 -14.24 -11.46 19.79
CA LEU A 787 -13.55 -12.55 19.10
C LEU A 787 -14.40 -12.97 17.90
N HIS A 788 -13.78 -13.26 16.77
CA HIS A 788 -14.43 -13.76 15.56
C HIS A 788 -13.64 -14.94 14.99
N GLU A 789 -14.27 -16.10 14.97
CA GLU A 789 -13.69 -17.35 14.47
C GLU A 789 -14.53 -17.86 13.29
N ALA A 790 -14.44 -17.16 12.17
CA ALA A 790 -15.09 -17.56 10.94
C ALA A 790 -14.11 -18.32 10.01
N PRO A 791 -14.62 -19.21 9.15
CA PRO A 791 -13.85 -19.66 8.01
C PRO A 791 -13.47 -18.48 7.12
N VAL A 792 -12.33 -18.59 6.43
CA VAL A 792 -11.85 -17.56 5.50
C VAL A 792 -12.97 -17.18 4.54
N THR A 793 -13.35 -15.91 4.53
CA THR A 793 -14.40 -15.38 3.65
C THR A 793 -14.00 -15.66 2.20
N ALA A 794 -14.83 -16.42 1.49
CA ALA A 794 -14.63 -16.64 0.07
C ALA A 794 -14.86 -15.32 -0.69
N GLU A 795 -14.08 -15.08 -1.75
CA GLU A 795 -14.35 -13.97 -2.65
C GLU A 795 -15.78 -14.03 -3.20
N PRO A 796 -16.46 -12.88 -3.36
CA PRO A 796 -17.79 -12.86 -3.92
C PRO A 796 -17.75 -13.46 -5.33
N ALA A 797 -18.78 -14.25 -5.66
CA ALA A 797 -18.91 -14.82 -6.99
C ALA A 797 -18.91 -13.71 -8.07
N ALA A 798 -18.30 -14.00 -9.23
CA ALA A 798 -18.16 -13.02 -10.32
C ALA A 798 -19.43 -12.24 -10.69
N PRO A 799 -20.64 -12.85 -10.77
CA PRO A 799 -21.88 -12.10 -11.03
C PRO A 799 -22.22 -11.09 -9.94
N THR A 800 -22.08 -11.48 -8.67
CA THR A 800 -22.32 -10.61 -7.50
C THR A 800 -21.33 -9.46 -7.44
N ALA A 801 -20.05 -9.73 -7.68
CA ALA A 801 -19.03 -8.67 -7.77
C ALA A 801 -19.34 -7.68 -8.91
N LEU A 802 -19.73 -8.18 -10.09
CA LEU A 802 -20.08 -7.32 -11.22
C LEU A 802 -21.35 -6.49 -10.95
N ALA A 803 -22.37 -7.07 -10.32
CA ALA A 803 -23.58 -6.35 -9.90
C ALA A 803 -23.22 -5.25 -8.88
N PHE A 804 -22.34 -5.56 -7.93
CA PHE A 804 -21.86 -4.60 -6.94
C PHE A 804 -21.13 -3.43 -7.60
N TYR A 805 -20.19 -3.72 -8.50
CA TYR A 805 -19.51 -2.67 -9.26
C TYR A 805 -20.48 -1.87 -10.11
N GLY A 806 -21.46 -2.51 -10.78
CA GLY A 806 -22.47 -1.82 -11.56
C GLY A 806 -23.31 -0.83 -10.74
N LYS A 807 -23.64 -1.19 -9.49
CA LYS A 807 -24.43 -0.35 -8.57
C LYS A 807 -23.59 0.73 -7.89
N TRP A 808 -22.37 0.40 -7.44
CA TRP A 808 -21.58 1.21 -6.53
C TRP A 808 -20.24 1.71 -7.10
N LEU A 809 -20.07 1.71 -8.43
CA LEU A 809 -18.79 2.03 -9.09
C LEU A 809 -18.14 3.33 -8.59
N ASN A 810 -18.92 4.38 -8.37
CA ASN A 810 -18.37 5.67 -7.93
C ASN A 810 -17.82 5.60 -6.50
N ALA A 811 -18.51 4.91 -5.59
CA ALA A 811 -18.06 4.71 -4.22
C ALA A 811 -16.83 3.78 -4.17
N VAL A 812 -16.81 2.74 -5.01
CA VAL A 812 -15.63 1.86 -5.19
C VAL A 812 -14.43 2.63 -5.73
N ALA A 813 -14.67 3.57 -6.65
CA ALA A 813 -13.61 4.41 -7.20
C ALA A 813 -13.10 5.44 -6.21
N HIS A 814 -13.93 6.03 -5.35
CA HIS A 814 -13.51 7.08 -4.43
C HIS A 814 -14.04 6.76 -3.03
N ASP A 815 -13.45 5.75 -2.39
CA ASP A 815 -13.81 5.42 -1.01
C ASP A 815 -13.28 6.51 -0.07
N PRO A 816 -14.14 7.25 0.65
CA PRO A 816 -13.70 8.31 1.56
C PRO A 816 -12.81 7.81 2.70
N ALA A 817 -12.82 6.51 3.04
CA ALA A 817 -11.98 5.94 4.08
C ALA A 817 -10.60 5.49 3.59
N TYR A 818 -10.29 5.63 2.29
CA TYR A 818 -9.05 5.20 1.66
C TYR A 818 -8.48 6.25 0.68
N ASN A 819 -7.29 6.78 0.98
CA ASN A 819 -6.67 7.83 0.18
C ASN A 819 -6.29 7.33 -1.23
N ASP A 820 -6.59 8.14 -2.25
CA ASP A 820 -6.33 7.81 -3.66
C ASP A 820 -4.84 7.64 -4.01
N ASN A 821 -3.93 8.15 -3.18
CA ASN A 821 -2.48 7.97 -3.36
C ASN A 821 -1.98 6.61 -2.86
N PHE A 822 -2.83 5.77 -2.26
CA PHE A 822 -2.50 4.38 -1.99
C PHE A 822 -2.78 3.47 -3.19
N SER A 823 -1.97 2.43 -3.33
CA SER A 823 -2.19 1.37 -4.31
C SER A 823 -3.47 0.60 -3.98
N SER A 824 -4.29 0.32 -5.00
CA SER A 824 -5.47 -0.55 -4.85
C SER A 824 -5.15 -2.03 -5.06
N ARG A 825 -3.88 -2.34 -5.37
CA ARG A 825 -3.37 -3.66 -5.75
C ARG A 825 -2.54 -4.32 -4.65
N ALA A 826 -2.31 -3.61 -3.56
CA ALA A 826 -1.49 -4.04 -2.46
C ALA A 826 -2.34 -4.29 -1.21
N GLN A 827 -1.87 -5.18 -0.35
CA GLN A 827 -2.51 -5.38 0.94
C GLN A 827 -2.24 -4.20 1.88
N GLY A 828 -3.32 -3.65 2.43
CA GLY A 828 -3.30 -2.57 3.41
C GLY A 828 -2.97 -1.20 2.80
N VAL A 829 -2.26 -0.37 3.56
CA VAL A 829 -1.86 0.99 3.16
C VAL A 829 -0.45 0.98 2.57
N GLN A 830 -0.35 1.08 1.25
CA GLN A 830 0.93 1.16 0.53
C GLN A 830 0.90 2.30 -0.48
N LEU A 831 1.94 3.14 -0.50
CA LEU A 831 1.99 4.28 -1.42
C LEU A 831 2.08 3.82 -2.87
N GLU A 832 1.25 4.39 -3.75
CA GLU A 832 1.37 4.21 -5.18
C GLU A 832 2.51 5.07 -5.73
N THR A 833 3.54 4.39 -6.25
CA THR A 833 4.76 5.02 -6.74
C THR A 833 4.66 5.44 -8.21
N ASN A 834 3.74 4.85 -8.98
CA ASN A 834 3.43 5.32 -10.32
C ASN A 834 2.55 6.57 -10.26
N THR A 835 3.20 7.73 -10.37
CA THR A 835 2.53 9.03 -10.32
C THR A 835 1.52 9.23 -11.47
N GLU A 836 1.63 8.52 -12.60
CA GLU A 836 0.64 8.64 -13.68
C GLU A 836 -0.76 8.11 -13.29
N LEU A 837 -0.83 7.24 -12.27
CA LEU A 837 -2.08 6.70 -11.73
C LEU A 837 -2.72 7.61 -10.68
N THR A 838 -1.93 8.41 -9.97
CA THR A 838 -2.39 9.14 -8.77
C THR A 838 -2.24 10.65 -8.85
N TRP A 839 -1.46 11.17 -9.81
CA TRP A 839 -1.24 12.60 -9.99
C TRP A 839 -1.90 13.12 -11.27
N ARG A 840 -3.07 13.75 -11.10
CA ARG A 840 -3.77 14.53 -12.13
C ARG A 840 -4.22 15.85 -11.50
N PRO A 841 -3.48 16.96 -11.71
CA PRO A 841 -3.72 18.20 -10.98
C PRO A 841 -4.97 18.96 -11.42
N LEU A 842 -5.61 18.56 -12.53
CA LEU A 842 -6.76 19.24 -13.11
C LEU A 842 -8.00 18.39 -12.85
N SER A 843 -9.06 19.01 -12.34
CA SER A 843 -10.37 18.36 -12.21
C SER A 843 -11.04 18.12 -13.57
N TRP A 844 -10.62 18.88 -14.59
CA TRP A 844 -11.08 18.77 -15.97
C TRP A 844 -10.07 18.05 -16.85
N ARG A 845 -10.51 17.61 -18.03
CA ARG A 845 -9.69 16.88 -19.00
C ARG A 845 -9.37 17.74 -20.21
N PRO A 846 -8.17 18.35 -20.27
CA PRO A 846 -7.79 19.18 -21.42
C PRO A 846 -7.53 18.33 -22.68
N ALA A 847 -7.31 17.02 -22.53
CA ALA A 847 -7.03 16.09 -23.61
C ALA A 847 -7.58 14.68 -23.27
N PRO A 848 -7.80 13.80 -24.26
CA PRO A 848 -8.22 12.42 -24.02
C PRO A 848 -7.15 11.63 -23.26
N VAL A 849 -7.58 10.75 -22.37
CA VAL A 849 -6.73 9.87 -21.57
C VAL A 849 -6.53 8.54 -22.28
N VAL A 850 -5.28 8.16 -22.51
CA VAL A 850 -4.94 6.87 -23.14
C VAL A 850 -4.18 6.02 -22.14
N LEU A 851 -4.81 4.93 -21.68
CA LEU A 851 -4.19 3.91 -20.85
C LEU A 851 -3.56 2.86 -21.75
N ALA A 852 -2.29 2.54 -21.51
CA ALA A 852 -1.59 1.48 -22.23
C ALA A 852 -0.91 0.49 -21.28
N HIS A 853 -1.11 -0.79 -21.56
CA HIS A 853 -0.49 -1.92 -20.88
C HIS A 853 0.52 -2.62 -21.79
N PRO A 854 1.79 -2.17 -21.78
CA PRO A 854 2.85 -2.78 -22.58
C PRO A 854 3.23 -4.17 -22.03
N SER A 855 3.51 -5.12 -22.93
CA SER A 855 3.94 -6.49 -22.58
C SER A 855 5.31 -6.55 -21.92
N ASP A 856 6.13 -5.51 -22.10
CA ASP A 856 7.47 -5.37 -21.55
C ASP A 856 7.86 -3.87 -21.51
N LEU A 857 8.42 -3.41 -20.40
CA LEU A 857 8.96 -2.05 -20.27
C LEU A 857 10.37 -1.94 -20.91
N GLY A 858 11.09 -3.06 -21.06
CA GLY A 858 12.49 -3.15 -21.45
C GLY A 858 12.75 -3.35 -22.95
N LYS A 859 11.98 -4.18 -23.68
CA LYS A 859 12.40 -4.61 -25.04
C LYS A 859 11.61 -4.12 -26.26
N THR A 860 10.46 -3.49 -26.12
CA THR A 860 9.62 -3.13 -27.29
C THR A 860 8.85 -1.81 -27.13
N THR A 861 9.40 -0.85 -26.40
CA THR A 861 8.71 0.41 -26.07
C THR A 861 8.73 1.48 -27.18
N THR A 862 9.33 1.25 -28.35
CA THR A 862 9.33 2.26 -29.44
C THR A 862 8.00 2.38 -30.17
N ARG A 863 7.23 1.29 -30.35
CA ARG A 863 5.99 1.31 -31.15
C ARG A 863 4.82 1.98 -30.44
N LEU A 864 4.76 1.86 -29.12
CA LEU A 864 3.64 2.37 -28.31
C LEU A 864 4.06 3.55 -27.42
N SER A 865 5.10 3.40 -26.60
CA SER A 865 5.45 4.44 -25.61
C SER A 865 6.02 5.71 -26.25
N GLY A 866 6.84 5.56 -27.31
CA GLY A 866 7.45 6.68 -28.02
C GLY A 866 6.41 7.65 -28.62
N PRO A 867 5.48 7.15 -29.47
CA PRO A 867 4.39 7.96 -30.02
C PRO A 867 3.50 8.57 -28.94
N LEU A 868 3.15 7.83 -27.88
CA LEU A 868 2.34 8.37 -26.78
C LEU A 868 3.04 9.52 -26.06
N LYS A 869 4.34 9.39 -25.77
CA LYS A 869 5.15 10.47 -25.18
C LYS A 869 5.19 11.70 -26.10
N GLN A 870 5.40 11.50 -27.40
CA GLN A 870 5.44 12.60 -28.37
C GLN A 870 4.08 13.33 -28.50
N LEU A 871 2.96 12.60 -28.45
CA LEU A 871 1.63 13.20 -28.46
C LEU A 871 1.31 13.95 -27.15
N ALA A 872 1.90 13.52 -26.03
CA ALA A 872 1.79 14.21 -24.75
C ALA A 872 2.54 15.55 -24.73
N GLU A 873 3.66 15.69 -25.45
CA GLU A 873 4.43 16.95 -25.53
C GLU A 873 3.61 18.14 -26.03
N ASN A 874 2.57 17.88 -26.84
CA ASN A 874 1.66 18.89 -27.36
C ASN A 874 0.26 18.84 -26.72
N LEU A 875 0.11 18.11 -25.61
CA LEU A 875 -1.18 17.88 -24.93
C LEU A 875 -2.29 17.39 -25.88
N THR A 876 -1.92 16.57 -26.88
CA THR A 876 -2.90 15.96 -27.79
C THR A 876 -3.65 14.81 -27.09
N LEU A 877 -2.98 14.17 -26.14
CA LEU A 877 -3.52 13.16 -25.22
C LEU A 877 -2.75 13.22 -23.91
N GLU A 878 -3.28 12.56 -22.87
CA GLU A 878 -2.60 12.28 -21.61
C GLU A 878 -2.36 10.78 -21.49
N PRO A 879 -1.10 10.31 -21.62
CA PRO A 879 -0.81 8.89 -21.55
C PRO A 879 -0.77 8.42 -20.10
N VAL A 880 -1.17 7.17 -19.88
CA VAL A 880 -0.88 6.40 -18.68
C VAL A 880 -0.28 5.08 -19.12
N ILE A 881 0.96 4.83 -18.74
CA ILE A 881 1.70 3.65 -19.16
C ILE A 881 2.03 2.81 -17.93
N THR A 882 1.53 1.58 -17.90
CA THR A 882 1.76 0.67 -16.77
C THR A 882 1.68 -0.78 -17.24
N PRO A 883 2.69 -1.63 -16.95
CA PRO A 883 2.66 -3.04 -17.35
C PRO A 883 1.57 -3.82 -16.60
N ASP A 884 1.19 -3.34 -15.41
CA ASP A 884 0.21 -4.00 -14.56
C ASP A 884 -1.22 -3.70 -15.02
N LEU A 885 -2.07 -4.71 -15.04
CA LEU A 885 -3.51 -4.51 -15.25
C LEU A 885 -4.08 -3.72 -14.05
N LEU A 886 -4.86 -2.68 -14.36
CA LEU A 886 -5.51 -1.86 -13.34
C LEU A 886 -6.71 -2.59 -12.71
N THR A 887 -6.98 -2.30 -11.44
CA THR A 887 -8.21 -2.74 -10.77
C THR A 887 -9.44 -2.00 -11.32
N VAL A 888 -10.64 -2.46 -10.96
CA VAL A 888 -11.89 -1.77 -11.30
C VAL A 888 -11.92 -0.35 -10.72
N ALA A 889 -11.43 -0.18 -9.48
CA ALA A 889 -11.36 1.14 -8.83
C ALA A 889 -10.42 2.09 -9.58
N GLU A 890 -9.21 1.65 -9.92
CA GLU A 890 -8.23 2.42 -10.69
C GLU A 890 -8.76 2.81 -12.07
N LEU A 891 -9.39 1.88 -12.79
CA LEU A 891 -10.00 2.16 -14.09
C LEU A 891 -11.14 3.18 -13.97
N ALA A 892 -11.95 3.10 -12.92
CA ALA A 892 -13.06 4.01 -12.67
C ALA A 892 -12.62 5.41 -12.20
N ARG A 893 -11.48 5.52 -11.49
CA ARG A 893 -10.81 6.81 -11.21
C ARG A 893 -10.26 7.42 -12.48
N LEU A 894 -9.50 6.63 -13.24
CA LEU A 894 -8.81 7.09 -14.45
C LEU A 894 -9.77 7.41 -15.60
N LYS A 895 -10.88 6.67 -15.72
CA LYS A 895 -11.87 6.71 -16.82
C LYS A 895 -11.21 6.89 -18.20
N PRO A 896 -10.31 5.99 -18.65
CA PRO A 896 -9.60 6.19 -19.90
C PRO A 896 -10.56 6.32 -21.10
N ASP A 897 -10.20 7.14 -22.08
CA ASP A 897 -10.92 7.25 -23.36
C ASP A 897 -10.52 6.11 -24.31
N THR A 898 -9.27 5.64 -24.20
CA THR A 898 -8.74 4.51 -24.95
C THR A 898 -7.87 3.63 -24.05
N LEU A 899 -8.04 2.31 -24.19
CA LEU A 899 -7.26 1.27 -23.54
C LEU A 899 -6.47 0.52 -24.62
N ILE A 900 -5.14 0.50 -24.53
CA ILE A 900 -4.28 -0.26 -25.43
C ILE A 900 -3.61 -1.39 -24.66
N LEU A 901 -3.69 -2.61 -25.17
CA LEU A 901 -3.19 -3.81 -24.52
C LEU A 901 -2.17 -4.50 -25.41
N GLN A 902 -0.97 -4.75 -24.88
CA GLN A 902 0.04 -5.64 -25.49
C GLN A 902 0.26 -6.90 -24.65
N ASN A 903 -0.12 -6.89 -23.36
CA ASN A 903 0.05 -8.04 -22.46
C ASN A 903 -0.54 -9.34 -23.03
N PRO A 904 0.06 -10.50 -22.70
CA PRO A 904 -0.52 -11.79 -23.02
C PRO A 904 -1.94 -11.92 -22.45
N LEU A 905 -2.88 -12.34 -23.29
CA LEU A 905 -4.25 -12.61 -22.87
C LEU A 905 -4.26 -13.93 -22.08
N THR A 906 -4.27 -13.83 -20.75
CA THR A 906 -4.45 -14.97 -19.82
C THR A 906 -5.93 -15.10 -19.44
N ASP A 907 -6.33 -16.24 -18.86
CA ASP A 907 -7.72 -16.44 -18.39
C ASP A 907 -8.12 -15.38 -17.33
N ALA A 908 -7.19 -14.99 -16.45
CA ALA A 908 -7.39 -13.90 -15.48
C ALA A 908 -7.54 -12.53 -16.18
N ALA A 909 -6.73 -12.25 -17.21
CA ALA A 909 -6.85 -11.02 -17.99
C ALA A 909 -8.19 -10.95 -18.73
N LEU A 910 -8.70 -12.08 -19.26
CA LEU A 910 -10.02 -12.13 -19.91
C LEU A 910 -11.16 -11.78 -18.94
N HIS A 911 -11.07 -12.22 -17.68
CA HIS A 911 -12.04 -11.85 -16.66
C HIS A 911 -12.04 -10.33 -16.44
N ASN A 912 -10.87 -9.73 -16.18
CA ASN A 912 -10.72 -8.28 -16.00
C ASN A 912 -11.20 -7.49 -17.23
N LEU A 913 -10.93 -7.98 -18.44
CA LEU A 913 -11.41 -7.35 -19.67
C LEU A 913 -12.92 -7.43 -19.85
N THR A 914 -13.54 -8.51 -19.40
CA THR A 914 -15.01 -8.66 -19.41
C THR A 914 -15.65 -7.64 -18.47
N VAL A 915 -15.12 -7.50 -17.25
CA VAL A 915 -15.56 -6.50 -16.27
C VAL A 915 -15.32 -5.08 -16.82
N THR A 916 -14.14 -4.82 -17.39
CA THR A 916 -13.80 -3.53 -18.02
C THR A 916 -14.75 -3.20 -19.16
N ARG A 917 -15.12 -4.19 -19.99
CA ARG A 917 -16.08 -3.99 -21.07
C ARG A 917 -17.49 -3.67 -20.59
N ALA A 918 -17.90 -4.23 -19.46
CA ALA A 918 -19.20 -3.94 -18.86
C ALA A 918 -19.26 -2.54 -18.23
N LEU A 919 -18.15 -2.07 -17.65
CA LEU A 919 -18.13 -0.87 -16.80
C LEU A 919 -17.48 0.37 -17.44
N SER A 920 -16.65 0.19 -18.47
CA SER A 920 -15.94 1.28 -19.14
C SER A 920 -16.44 1.51 -20.57
N LYS A 921 -16.44 2.78 -20.98
CA LYS A 921 -16.71 3.21 -22.36
C LYS A 921 -15.44 3.36 -23.21
N ALA A 922 -14.27 3.08 -22.64
CA ALA A 922 -12.99 3.20 -23.32
C ALA A 922 -12.98 2.36 -24.61
N MET A 923 -12.44 2.92 -25.70
CA MET A 923 -12.13 2.14 -26.89
C MET A 923 -10.99 1.17 -26.56
N ARG A 924 -11.22 -0.13 -26.76
CA ARG A 924 -10.24 -1.18 -26.46
C ARG A 924 -9.50 -1.59 -27.72
N ILE A 925 -8.19 -1.43 -27.68
CA ILE A 925 -7.27 -1.75 -28.75
C ILE A 925 -6.34 -2.85 -28.25
N TYR A 926 -6.26 -3.96 -28.98
CA TYR A 926 -5.22 -4.96 -28.75
C TYR A 926 -4.12 -4.77 -29.79
N ASP A 927 -2.90 -4.51 -29.33
CA ASP A 927 -1.74 -4.32 -30.18
C ASP A 927 -0.88 -5.59 -30.17
N VAL A 928 -0.76 -6.22 -31.35
CA VAL A 928 -0.04 -7.48 -31.56
C VAL A 928 1.25 -7.18 -32.32
N GLY A 929 2.36 -7.08 -31.56
CA GLY A 929 3.70 -6.97 -32.14
C GLY A 929 4.15 -8.25 -32.83
N GLU A 930 3.87 -9.40 -32.20
CA GLU A 930 4.25 -10.73 -32.69
C GLU A 930 3.14 -11.76 -32.38
N TYR A 931 3.05 -12.84 -33.15
CA TYR A 931 2.08 -13.91 -32.86
C TYR A 931 2.56 -14.70 -31.64
N PRO A 932 1.73 -14.89 -30.60
CA PRO A 932 2.15 -15.64 -29.41
C PRO A 932 2.40 -17.11 -29.78
N VAL A 933 3.60 -17.62 -29.47
CA VAL A 933 4.02 -18.99 -29.79
C VAL A 933 4.09 -19.83 -28.52
N SER A 934 3.54 -21.06 -28.53
CA SER A 934 3.71 -22.00 -27.42
C SER A 934 5.15 -22.52 -27.42
N SER A 935 5.93 -22.21 -26.37
CA SER A 935 7.28 -22.74 -26.22
C SER A 935 7.20 -24.21 -25.77
N SER A 936 7.22 -25.12 -26.74
CA SER A 936 7.10 -26.59 -26.54
C SER A 936 8.27 -27.25 -25.78
N GLN A 937 9.12 -26.48 -25.09
CA GLN A 937 10.19 -26.99 -24.22
C GLN A 937 9.91 -26.75 -22.73
N ILE A 938 8.80 -26.09 -22.39
CA ILE A 938 8.38 -25.81 -21.01
C ILE A 938 7.24 -26.77 -20.63
N THR A 939 7.47 -27.66 -19.67
CA THR A 939 6.41 -28.48 -19.08
C THR A 939 5.37 -27.56 -18.41
N GLY A 940 4.18 -27.47 -19.01
CA GLY A 940 3.08 -26.60 -18.54
C GLY A 940 2.65 -25.51 -19.52
N ALA A 941 3.32 -25.33 -20.67
CA ALA A 941 2.86 -24.42 -21.72
C ALA A 941 1.45 -24.83 -22.24
N PRO A 942 0.52 -23.87 -22.45
CA PRO A 942 -0.79 -24.19 -23.01
C PRO A 942 -0.62 -24.80 -24.41
N SER A 943 -1.44 -25.79 -24.75
CA SER A 943 -1.51 -26.31 -26.12
C SER A 943 -1.79 -25.16 -27.10
N ASP A 944 -1.28 -25.26 -28.33
CA ASP A 944 -1.56 -24.28 -29.39
C ASP A 944 -3.07 -24.01 -29.56
N GLU A 945 -3.90 -25.02 -29.31
CA GLU A 945 -5.36 -24.92 -29.33
C GLU A 945 -5.92 -24.05 -28.19
N ARG A 946 -5.41 -24.21 -26.95
CA ARG A 946 -5.81 -23.37 -25.82
C ARG A 946 -5.38 -21.92 -26.01
N LEU A 947 -4.14 -21.71 -26.46
CA LEU A 947 -3.62 -20.37 -26.76
C LEU A 947 -4.47 -19.68 -27.84
N ARG A 948 -4.81 -20.42 -28.90
CA ARG A 948 -5.69 -19.94 -29.96
C ARG A 948 -7.09 -19.60 -29.43
N HIS A 949 -7.66 -20.42 -28.56
CA HIS A 949 -8.97 -20.18 -27.96
C HIS A 949 -8.97 -18.93 -27.07
N THR A 950 -7.98 -18.79 -26.19
CA THR A 950 -7.85 -17.63 -25.29
C THR A 950 -7.59 -16.34 -26.09
N LEU A 951 -6.74 -16.39 -27.11
CA LEU A 951 -6.53 -15.28 -28.04
C LEU A 951 -7.83 -14.90 -28.76
N GLN A 952 -8.55 -15.88 -29.32
CA GLN A 952 -9.82 -15.62 -30.00
C GLN A 952 -10.87 -15.03 -29.06
N ALA A 953 -10.97 -15.53 -27.82
CA ALA A 953 -11.87 -15.00 -26.81
C ALA A 953 -11.52 -13.54 -26.44
N GLY A 954 -10.23 -13.24 -26.24
CA GLY A 954 -9.77 -11.89 -25.92
C GLY A 954 -9.94 -10.90 -27.06
N LEU A 955 -9.63 -11.30 -28.30
CA LEU A 955 -9.83 -10.44 -29.46
C LEU A 955 -11.32 -10.08 -29.67
N LYS A 956 -12.27 -10.97 -29.36
CA LYS A 956 -13.71 -10.66 -29.38
C LYS A 956 -14.12 -9.60 -28.35
N LEU A 957 -13.30 -9.37 -27.33
CA LEU A 957 -13.52 -8.33 -26.32
C LEU A 957 -13.01 -6.95 -26.76
N MET A 958 -12.30 -6.87 -27.90
CA MET A 958 -11.68 -5.65 -28.40
C MET A 958 -12.58 -4.94 -29.42
N ASP A 959 -12.41 -3.62 -29.55
CA ASP A 959 -13.07 -2.84 -30.59
C ASP A 959 -12.25 -2.80 -31.88
N LYS A 960 -10.92 -2.92 -31.73
CA LYS A 960 -9.93 -2.82 -32.80
C LYS A 960 -8.68 -3.64 -32.45
N VAL A 961 -8.07 -4.22 -33.47
CA VAL A 961 -6.78 -4.91 -33.36
C VAL A 961 -5.77 -4.20 -34.25
N ILE A 962 -4.56 -3.98 -33.73
CA ILE A 962 -3.46 -3.39 -34.46
C ILE A 962 -2.32 -4.42 -34.55
N VAL A 963 -1.68 -4.54 -35.71
CA VAL A 963 -0.62 -5.53 -35.97
C VAL A 963 0.60 -4.89 -36.62
N SER A 964 1.78 -5.45 -36.37
CA SER A 964 3.06 -4.91 -36.89
C SER A 964 3.30 -5.16 -38.38
N SER A 965 2.61 -6.14 -38.99
CA SER A 965 2.80 -6.54 -40.38
C SER A 965 1.54 -7.06 -41.05
N ALA A 966 1.50 -7.01 -42.38
CA ALA A 966 0.40 -7.58 -43.18
C ALA A 966 0.25 -9.10 -42.97
N GLY A 967 1.36 -9.83 -42.77
CA GLY A 967 1.32 -11.27 -42.50
C GLY A 967 0.57 -11.61 -41.20
N LEU A 968 0.76 -10.82 -40.14
CA LEU A 968 -0.01 -10.98 -38.91
C LEU A 968 -1.49 -10.62 -39.09
N ALA A 969 -1.79 -9.60 -39.92
CA ALA A 969 -3.18 -9.25 -40.24
C ALA A 969 -3.91 -10.42 -40.91
N ASP A 970 -3.25 -11.09 -41.86
CA ASP A 970 -3.82 -12.24 -42.56
C ASP A 970 -4.08 -13.42 -41.62
N VAL A 971 -3.14 -13.72 -40.70
CA VAL A 971 -3.29 -14.79 -39.70
C VAL A 971 -4.47 -14.52 -38.77
N LEU A 972 -4.63 -13.27 -38.32
CA LEU A 972 -5.66 -12.88 -37.36
C LEU A 972 -6.99 -12.49 -38.00
N SER A 973 -7.08 -12.41 -39.33
CA SER A 973 -8.27 -12.00 -40.08
C SER A 973 -9.54 -12.80 -39.73
N SER A 974 -9.38 -14.08 -39.36
CA SER A 974 -10.49 -14.95 -38.93
C SER A 974 -10.91 -14.75 -37.47
N PHE A 975 -10.15 -13.99 -36.68
CA PHE A 975 -10.35 -13.81 -35.24
C PHE A 975 -11.05 -12.49 -34.92
N HIS A 976 -10.82 -11.44 -35.73
CA HIS A 976 -11.41 -10.12 -35.52
C HIS A 976 -11.68 -9.39 -36.85
N PRO A 977 -12.85 -8.73 -37.02
CA PRO A 977 -13.23 -8.09 -38.29
C PRO A 977 -12.56 -6.73 -38.55
N ARG A 978 -11.99 -6.08 -37.52
CA ARG A 978 -11.33 -4.76 -37.62
C ARG A 978 -9.87 -4.87 -37.23
N ILE A 979 -9.00 -5.07 -38.21
CA ILE A 979 -7.54 -5.19 -38.04
C ILE A 979 -6.88 -4.09 -38.87
N GLU A 980 -5.94 -3.35 -38.26
CA GLU A 980 -5.13 -2.34 -38.94
C GLU A 980 -3.64 -2.65 -38.81
N VAL A 981 -2.90 -2.46 -39.90
CA VAL A 981 -1.44 -2.63 -39.92
C VAL A 981 -0.80 -1.30 -39.56
N ILE A 982 -0.04 -1.28 -38.46
CA ILE A 982 0.84 -0.16 -38.09
C ILE A 982 2.27 -0.70 -38.02
N GLU A 983 3.04 -0.44 -39.08
CA GLU A 983 4.43 -0.89 -39.21
C GLU A 983 5.32 -0.30 -38.11
N GLU A 984 6.26 -1.10 -37.61
CA GLU A 984 7.33 -0.61 -36.74
C GLU A 984 8.29 0.28 -37.52
N ARG A 985 8.56 1.47 -36.98
CA ARG A 985 9.49 2.44 -37.58
C ARG A 985 10.53 2.83 -36.55
N LEU A 986 11.77 3.00 -37.02
CA LEU A 986 12.87 3.49 -36.20
C LEU A 986 12.56 4.91 -35.68
N GLU A 987 13.00 5.21 -34.46
CA GLU A 987 12.83 6.55 -33.88
C GLU A 987 13.48 7.64 -34.76
N PRO A 988 12.95 8.88 -34.74
CA PRO A 988 13.46 9.98 -35.58
C PRO A 988 14.96 10.25 -35.44
N ARG A 989 15.55 9.96 -34.26
CA ARG A 989 17.01 10.09 -34.00
C ARG A 989 17.89 9.20 -34.89
N TRP A 990 17.31 8.15 -35.49
CA TRP A 990 18.00 7.22 -36.37
C TRP A 990 17.83 7.56 -37.87
N ARG A 991 17.17 8.68 -38.20
CA ARG A 991 16.94 9.10 -39.60
C ARG A 991 18.23 9.34 -40.40
N ASP A 992 19.33 9.63 -39.73
CA ASP A 992 20.61 9.97 -40.36
C ASP A 992 21.59 8.78 -40.44
N ILE A 993 21.19 7.58 -40.02
CA ILE A 993 22.01 6.37 -40.28
C ILE A 993 21.87 6.01 -41.76
N GLN A 994 22.91 6.32 -42.53
CA GLN A 994 23.13 5.74 -43.84
C GLN A 994 23.79 4.37 -43.65
N GLY A 995 23.11 3.32 -44.12
CA GLY A 995 23.61 1.94 -44.15
C GLY A 995 24.63 1.70 -45.24
#